data_AF-A0A1M3IF76-F1
#
_entry.id   AF-A0A1M3IF76-F1
#
_cell.length_a   1.000
_cell.length_b   1.000
_cell.length_c   1.000
_cell.angle_alpha   90.00
_cell.angle_beta   90.00
_cell.angle_gamma   90.00
#
_symmetry.space_group_name_H-M   'P 1'
#
loop_
_entity.id
_entity.type
_entity.pdbx_description
1 polymer ?
#
loop_
_entity_poly.entity_id
_entity_poly.type
_entity_poly.pdbx_seq_one_letter_code
_entity_poly.pdbx_strand_id
1 'polypeptide(L)'
;MGKQSQRIATDPRYAQSVANFEAKWQNFVNNMPPSMNAMKVNLPGGDTVFEIPVVVHVMDTGITSIGSPTNPSAASISAFIDYINQTFAATYSYYPSTSSGGTRIPIRFTLAKRDTNCNASTGITRANAGSIYPLYKTSGVNYLGSSGVPESNIKAISTWNLGMYYNIWIVNKIDGDGTSSAPTRAFAQAPADYYDPLDGLVILANEINSFTSAPGSTIGYDEVIHALGHAFNLLDVYDPSPNSSGCPPSTNCASTGDRVCDTEPMTSSNGGCSSGTNPCTGTTYGTTPHNFMNNSSCRSLFTPGQRTRMLYTMKSLVSRACFLTSLGATPIGASVVSACIPPTHAYQNYDIGPKNIIIADPSSVAASARDTFMYVTSAGYSGDGNVDYIDNTCRHQVNLITGRTYSLVVFAAQPNGTSNARATAYIDFNNNGNFTDPGEMVLDVRAPFTGPTDRRQANFTVPTGAVLCAPLRMRVIVDPSGTTLGACSATSYGQTEDYTVYLHNNHPPVFGSVTISDPPIGGNPSCFITQLKFYAVPSSGITVTGYKWYKNHTVISGATTDTLVTSTLANNDTIFARVFFVSPCGIDSAQSNQDTIHRAATVAPAVSIALTGGAIPGCVDDTLTFTVSKTTNPGTAPSYTWQYNNGALALSSSNSIISNGGTVLKAFNLPAGTTIRVQMMNTTGCAVPTTATSNSFTTSYTQKPPTVNIAVTTGTNPGCAGSTITITATPVSGGTAPVYKWYVNNILQTAVTGNSITQAFNNGDQVYAVLTSNSPCASVPTATSNTITIVHQQITASVTVAVTNPTPLCDGHKLQFTATPVNPGVNPPPTYQWRINGVNVGSPQGTVADLVIHNNDTVSTILISTDPCVANPRDTSDSVIVATTPSLIPGLKVDLTTGKNPGCLDSLLEFTASVTDMGTGPAFDWFVNGFPVATGNVFSSATLLDGDIVKVRAHQTDGQCYLPDTLMSEPDTMVRSITLDPPVIHLIGNMIITDRIGTFVWFGPYGEVNGETGQTYYPNLPGQYYAYTNNRGCWSRPSNVLDILLLDINTAELTQDVKVYPNPTSGQLNMDWHGKAVNVDITVFNHAGQMVMSDNAHGVSQKSINLGNLAAGIYYIQIKDDNNKSGTIKVSVTK
;
A
#
# COMPACT_ATOMS: atom_id res chain seq x y z
N MET A 1 14.14 -18.06 34.72
CA MET A 1 14.54 -18.68 33.44
C MET A 1 13.27 -18.87 32.63
N GLY A 2 13.19 -18.27 31.44
CA GLY A 2 12.05 -18.47 30.54
C GLY A 2 12.05 -19.87 29.92
N LYS A 3 10.88 -20.30 29.43
CA LYS A 3 10.68 -21.60 28.75
C LYS A 3 11.64 -21.82 27.58
N GLN A 4 11.98 -20.76 26.82
CA GLN A 4 12.97 -20.83 25.75
C GLN A 4 14.37 -21.21 26.27
N SER A 5 14.83 -20.63 27.39
CA SER A 5 16.15 -20.94 27.98
C SER A 5 16.22 -22.39 28.46
N GLN A 6 15.17 -22.89 29.12
CA GLN A 6 15.09 -24.29 29.53
C GLN A 6 15.21 -25.21 28.32
N ARG A 7 14.53 -24.86 27.23
CA ARG A 7 14.53 -25.67 26.01
C ARG A 7 15.85 -25.65 25.26
N ILE A 8 16.53 -24.50 25.20
CA ILE A 8 17.90 -24.41 24.67
C ILE A 8 18.84 -25.34 25.45
N ALA A 9 18.63 -25.50 26.76
CA ALA A 9 19.45 -26.39 27.59
C ALA A 9 19.13 -27.88 27.40
N THR A 10 17.90 -28.25 27.02
CA THR A 10 17.46 -29.66 26.96
C THR A 10 17.30 -30.21 25.55
N ASP A 11 17.16 -29.38 24.52
CA ASP A 11 16.95 -29.78 23.12
C ASP A 11 18.05 -29.17 22.21
N PRO A 12 19.07 -29.97 21.83
CA PRO A 12 20.16 -29.50 20.98
C PRO A 12 19.71 -29.02 19.58
N ARG A 13 18.63 -29.59 19.03
CA ARG A 13 18.11 -29.21 17.71
C ARG A 13 17.46 -27.83 17.78
N TYR A 14 16.68 -27.60 18.84
CA TYR A 14 16.09 -26.29 19.11
C TYR A 14 17.18 -25.24 19.37
N ALA A 15 18.19 -25.56 20.17
CA ALA A 15 19.33 -24.67 20.45
C ALA A 15 20.06 -24.25 19.15
N GLN A 16 20.31 -25.20 18.25
CA GLN A 16 20.92 -24.91 16.95
C GLN A 16 20.03 -24.03 16.07
N SER A 17 18.72 -24.28 16.06
CA SER A 17 17.75 -23.45 15.33
C SER A 17 17.78 -22.00 15.81
N VAL A 18 17.78 -21.77 17.12
CA VAL A 18 17.84 -20.42 17.70
C VAL A 18 19.17 -19.77 17.31
N ALA A 19 20.30 -20.44 17.49
CA ALA A 19 21.61 -19.90 17.12
C ALA A 19 21.69 -19.51 15.62
N ASN A 20 21.15 -20.34 14.73
CA ASN A 20 21.11 -20.07 13.30
C ASN A 20 20.26 -18.84 12.98
N PHE A 21 19.08 -18.71 13.61
CA PHE A 21 18.26 -17.52 13.44
C PHE A 21 19.01 -16.26 13.89
N GLU A 22 19.62 -16.30 15.06
CA GLU A 22 20.29 -15.12 15.63
C GLU A 22 21.50 -14.69 14.80
N ALA A 23 22.24 -15.63 14.23
CA ALA A 23 23.30 -15.30 13.28
C ALA A 23 22.77 -14.59 12.03
N LYS A 24 21.62 -15.02 11.49
CA LYS A 24 20.98 -14.38 10.34
C LYS A 24 20.40 -13.00 10.71
N TRP A 25 19.76 -12.88 11.87
CA TRP A 25 19.23 -11.61 12.40
C TRP A 25 20.36 -10.59 12.65
N GLN A 26 21.42 -11.00 13.33
CA GLN A 26 22.56 -10.14 13.61
C GLN A 26 23.21 -9.66 12.30
N ASN A 27 23.38 -10.55 11.33
CA ASN A 27 23.87 -10.18 10.00
C ASN A 27 22.92 -9.17 9.32
N PHE A 28 21.61 -9.41 9.39
CA PHE A 28 20.60 -8.50 8.85
C PHE A 28 20.66 -7.10 9.48
N VAL A 29 20.72 -7.01 10.81
CA VAL A 29 20.81 -5.72 11.53
C VAL A 29 22.15 -5.02 11.28
N ASN A 30 23.26 -5.76 11.25
CA ASN A 30 24.60 -5.19 11.02
C ASN A 30 24.82 -4.70 9.58
N ASN A 31 24.18 -5.33 8.60
CA ASN A 31 24.29 -4.99 7.19
C ASN A 31 23.11 -4.13 6.68
N MET A 32 22.19 -3.77 7.57
CA MET A 32 21.15 -2.80 7.28
C MET A 32 21.77 -1.40 7.16
N PRO A 33 21.39 -0.60 6.13
CA PRO A 33 21.59 0.84 6.21
C PRO A 33 20.91 1.40 7.47
N PRO A 34 21.32 2.57 8.01
CA PRO A 34 20.71 3.21 9.18
C PRO A 34 19.18 3.36 9.15
N SER A 35 18.53 3.18 7.98
CA SER A 35 17.09 2.98 7.86
C SER A 35 16.66 1.52 8.09
N MET A 36 15.85 1.29 9.11
CA MET A 36 15.19 0.02 9.47
C MET A 36 14.23 -0.58 8.41
N ASN A 37 14.34 -0.22 7.13
CA ASN A 37 13.37 -0.57 6.08
C ASN A 37 13.78 -1.76 5.18
N ALA A 38 14.84 -2.51 5.49
CA ALA A 38 15.30 -3.61 4.60
C ALA A 38 14.42 -4.89 4.60
N MET A 39 13.20 -4.84 5.14
CA MET A 39 12.15 -5.82 4.83
C MET A 39 10.93 -5.11 4.28
N LYS A 40 11.09 -4.48 3.11
CA LYS A 40 9.96 -4.03 2.31
C LYS A 40 9.12 -5.27 1.97
N VAL A 41 7.88 -5.33 2.46
CA VAL A 41 6.88 -6.23 1.88
C VAL A 41 6.42 -5.51 0.62
N ASN A 42 7.02 -5.87 -0.52
CA ASN A 42 6.59 -5.39 -1.82
C ASN A 42 5.26 -6.08 -2.18
N LEU A 43 4.14 -5.35 -2.20
CA LEU A 43 3.05 -5.39 -3.20
C LEU A 43 2.04 -4.24 -2.95
N PRO A 44 1.27 -3.79 -3.96
CA PRO A 44 0.65 -2.46 -4.04
C PRO A 44 -0.54 -2.27 -3.09
N GLY A 45 -0.72 -1.03 -2.61
CA GLY A 45 -1.76 -0.66 -1.63
C GLY A 45 -1.19 -0.61 -0.21
N GLY A 46 -1.53 0.46 0.54
CA GLY A 46 -0.91 0.77 1.83
C GLY A 46 -0.79 -0.44 2.78
N ASP A 47 0.42 -0.63 3.34
CA ASP A 47 0.85 -1.68 4.27
C ASP A 47 0.20 -3.07 4.08
N THR A 48 0.92 -4.03 3.49
CA THR A 48 0.53 -5.45 3.51
C THR A 48 0.30 -5.93 4.95
N VAL A 49 -0.92 -6.35 5.27
CA VAL A 49 -1.26 -7.00 6.54
C VAL A 49 -1.08 -8.50 6.37
N PHE A 50 -0.18 -9.11 7.14
CA PHE A 50 0.02 -10.55 7.17
C PHE A 50 -1.13 -11.22 7.93
N GLU A 51 -2.02 -11.89 7.20
CA GLU A 51 -3.09 -12.67 7.81
C GLU A 51 -2.59 -14.04 8.26
N ILE A 52 -2.63 -14.30 9.56
CA ILE A 52 -2.23 -15.56 10.17
C ILE A 52 -3.49 -16.38 10.45
N PRO A 53 -3.66 -17.56 9.82
CA PRO A 53 -4.72 -18.49 10.16
C PRO A 53 -4.51 -19.06 11.57
N VAL A 54 -5.51 -18.93 12.42
CA VAL A 54 -5.48 -19.36 13.81
C VAL A 54 -6.50 -20.45 14.05
N VAL A 55 -6.12 -21.45 14.83
CA VAL A 55 -7.03 -22.49 15.32
C VAL A 55 -7.01 -22.46 16.84
N VAL A 56 -8.19 -22.37 17.43
CA VAL A 56 -8.39 -22.31 18.87
C VAL A 56 -8.91 -23.66 19.36
N HIS A 57 -8.09 -24.35 20.14
CA HIS A 57 -8.40 -25.63 20.78
C HIS A 57 -8.85 -25.38 22.21
N VAL A 58 -10.14 -25.54 22.49
CA VAL A 58 -10.67 -25.44 23.86
C VAL A 58 -10.53 -26.79 24.54
N MET A 59 -9.63 -26.86 25.52
CA MET A 59 -9.31 -28.07 26.28
C MET A 59 -10.22 -28.15 27.50
N ASP A 60 -11.41 -28.72 27.32
CA ASP A 60 -12.44 -28.85 28.37
C ASP A 60 -12.12 -29.99 29.37
N THR A 61 -12.68 -29.87 30.57
CA THR A 61 -12.60 -30.88 31.62
C THR A 61 -13.64 -32.00 31.48
N GLY A 62 -14.54 -31.91 30.50
CA GLY A 62 -15.50 -32.97 30.12
C GLY A 62 -16.88 -32.88 30.75
N ILE A 63 -17.20 -31.77 31.43
CA ILE A 63 -18.43 -31.62 32.23
C ILE A 63 -19.06 -30.23 32.02
N THR A 64 -18.45 -29.34 31.23
CA THR A 64 -18.86 -27.93 31.22
C THR A 64 -19.54 -27.52 29.91
N SER A 65 -20.67 -26.82 30.01
CA SER A 65 -21.37 -26.26 28.86
C SER A 65 -20.56 -25.15 28.19
N ILE A 66 -20.80 -24.94 26.90
CA ILE A 66 -20.21 -23.81 26.16
C ILE A 66 -20.68 -22.50 26.80
N GLY A 67 -19.74 -21.58 27.02
CA GLY A 67 -19.96 -20.32 27.73
C GLY A 67 -19.65 -20.38 29.23
N SER A 68 -19.21 -21.54 29.75
CA SER A 68 -18.73 -21.64 31.13
C SER A 68 -17.33 -21.01 31.29
N PRO A 69 -16.90 -20.71 32.54
CA PRO A 69 -15.57 -20.14 32.82
C PRO A 69 -14.39 -20.94 32.26
N THR A 70 -14.55 -22.25 32.08
CA THR A 70 -13.51 -23.17 31.60
C THR A 70 -13.74 -23.63 30.15
N ASN A 71 -14.86 -23.25 29.54
CA ASN A 71 -15.23 -23.62 28.17
C ASN A 71 -15.84 -22.41 27.43
N PRO A 72 -15.01 -21.41 27.04
CA PRO A 72 -15.49 -20.13 26.50
C PRO A 72 -16.37 -20.26 25.25
N SER A 73 -17.28 -19.30 25.08
CA SER A 73 -18.15 -19.22 23.90
C SER A 73 -17.37 -18.81 22.64
N ALA A 74 -17.90 -19.11 21.45
CA ALA A 74 -17.30 -18.63 20.20
C ALA A 74 -17.25 -17.09 20.11
N ALA A 75 -18.23 -16.41 20.71
CA ALA A 75 -18.25 -14.95 20.77
C ALA A 75 -17.12 -14.39 21.65
N SER A 76 -16.86 -15.02 22.80
CA SER A 76 -15.74 -14.66 23.69
C SER A 76 -14.39 -14.85 22.98
N ILE A 77 -14.23 -15.98 22.27
CA ILE A 77 -13.03 -16.27 21.49
C ILE A 77 -12.86 -15.25 20.36
N SER A 78 -13.94 -14.87 19.67
CA SER A 78 -13.87 -13.86 18.60
C SER A 78 -13.49 -12.48 19.13
N ALA A 79 -14.07 -12.05 20.26
CA ALA A 79 -13.74 -10.79 20.91
C ALA A 79 -12.26 -10.73 21.34
N PHE A 80 -11.72 -11.86 21.81
CA PHE A 80 -10.30 -11.98 22.12
C PHE A 80 -9.40 -11.82 20.88
N ILE A 81 -9.75 -12.46 19.76
CA ILE A 81 -9.02 -12.30 18.48
C ILE A 81 -9.08 -10.83 18.02
N ASP A 82 -10.22 -10.16 18.16
CA ASP A 82 -10.37 -8.73 17.84
C ASP A 82 -9.48 -7.84 18.72
N TYR A 83 -9.37 -8.14 20.02
CA TYR A 83 -8.49 -7.43 20.94
C TYR A 83 -7.01 -7.55 20.53
N ILE A 84 -6.54 -8.76 20.20
CA ILE A 84 -5.17 -8.97 19.73
C ILE A 84 -4.94 -8.16 18.44
N ASN A 85 -5.87 -8.23 17.50
CA ASN A 85 -5.77 -7.52 16.22
C ASN A 85 -5.71 -6.00 16.41
N GLN A 86 -6.52 -5.43 17.30
CA GLN A 86 -6.49 -4.00 17.61
C GLN A 86 -5.19 -3.58 18.31
N THR A 87 -4.64 -4.44 19.16
CA THR A 87 -3.37 -4.19 19.86
C THR A 87 -2.20 -4.19 18.88
N PHE A 88 -2.09 -5.22 18.03
CA PHE A 88 -1.07 -5.28 16.99
C PHE A 88 -1.21 -4.12 15.99
N ALA A 89 -2.43 -3.68 15.68
CA ALA A 89 -2.66 -2.53 14.81
C ALA A 89 -2.37 -1.16 15.45
N ALA A 90 -2.05 -1.10 16.75
CA ALA A 90 -1.98 0.14 17.54
C ALA A 90 -3.25 1.00 17.46
N THR A 91 -4.41 0.34 17.48
CA THR A 91 -5.75 0.98 17.44
C THR A 91 -6.61 0.69 18.66
N TYR A 92 -6.14 -0.14 19.59
CA TYR A 92 -6.85 -0.38 20.83
C TYR A 92 -6.86 0.90 21.67
N SER A 93 -8.05 1.40 22.03
CA SER A 93 -8.26 2.76 22.53
C SER A 93 -7.52 3.11 23.82
N TYR A 94 -7.11 2.11 24.60
CA TYR A 94 -6.37 2.28 25.86
C TYR A 94 -4.85 2.29 25.69
N TYR A 95 -4.35 1.95 24.50
CA TYR A 95 -2.94 1.96 24.18
C TYR A 95 -2.61 3.16 23.28
N PRO A 96 -1.34 3.61 23.30
CA PRO A 96 -0.90 4.65 22.38
C PRO A 96 -1.18 4.28 20.92
N SER A 97 -1.81 5.21 20.18
CA SER A 97 -1.95 5.11 18.73
C SER A 97 -0.62 5.41 18.03
N THR A 98 -0.55 5.19 16.71
CA THR A 98 0.61 5.60 15.90
C THR A 98 0.91 7.10 15.96
N SER A 99 -0.10 7.93 16.20
CA SER A 99 0.06 9.38 16.39
C SER A 99 0.54 9.79 17.78
N SER A 100 0.55 8.86 18.73
CA SER A 100 0.89 9.10 20.14
C SER A 100 1.99 8.16 20.66
N GLY A 101 2.84 7.64 19.75
CA GLY A 101 4.02 6.84 20.10
C GLY A 101 3.84 5.32 20.07
N GLY A 102 2.67 4.81 19.72
CA GLY A 102 2.44 3.37 19.52
C GLY A 102 2.98 2.88 18.17
N THR A 103 3.36 1.60 18.09
CA THR A 103 3.86 0.99 16.85
C THR A 103 2.83 0.03 16.26
N ARG A 104 2.40 0.32 15.03
CA ARG A 104 1.58 -0.61 14.24
C ARG A 104 2.42 -1.79 13.75
N ILE A 105 2.03 -3.00 14.15
CA ILE A 105 2.53 -4.29 13.67
C ILE A 105 1.55 -4.81 12.61
N PRO A 106 1.98 -5.00 11.35
CA PRO A 106 1.08 -5.40 10.26
C PRO A 106 0.81 -6.92 10.25
N ILE A 107 0.40 -7.48 11.38
CA ILE A 107 -0.01 -8.88 11.54
C ILE A 107 -1.48 -8.90 12.01
N ARG A 108 -2.31 -9.73 11.36
CA ARG A 108 -3.71 -9.94 11.70
C ARG A 108 -3.98 -11.43 11.90
N PHE A 109 -4.52 -11.79 13.04
CA PHE A 109 -4.94 -13.14 13.37
C PHE A 109 -6.39 -13.35 12.91
N THR A 110 -6.65 -14.45 12.21
CA THR A 110 -7.98 -14.79 11.70
C THR A 110 -8.30 -16.24 12.01
N LEU A 111 -9.45 -16.49 12.64
CA LEU A 111 -9.92 -17.85 12.87
C LEU A 111 -10.00 -18.61 11.54
N ALA A 112 -9.47 -19.84 11.54
CA ALA A 112 -9.44 -20.69 10.38
C ALA A 112 -10.85 -20.94 9.84
N LYS A 113 -10.99 -20.89 8.51
CA LYS A 113 -12.26 -21.10 7.79
C LYS A 113 -12.30 -22.45 7.08
N ARG A 114 -11.17 -23.15 7.05
CA ARG A 114 -11.01 -24.52 6.55
C ARG A 114 -10.11 -25.31 7.50
N ASP A 115 -10.28 -26.62 7.56
CA ASP A 115 -9.45 -27.52 8.36
C ASP A 115 -8.22 -28.04 7.59
N THR A 116 -7.40 -28.88 8.23
CA THR A 116 -6.20 -29.50 7.61
C THR A 116 -6.53 -30.38 6.39
N ASN A 117 -7.76 -30.88 6.31
CA ASN A 117 -8.27 -31.71 5.22
C ASN A 117 -9.07 -30.89 4.21
N CYS A 118 -9.02 -29.55 4.30
CA CYS A 118 -9.72 -28.62 3.43
C CYS A 118 -11.25 -28.73 3.48
N ASN A 119 -11.83 -29.12 4.63
CA ASN A 119 -13.27 -28.98 4.91
C ASN A 119 -13.57 -27.64 5.58
N ALA A 120 -14.78 -27.12 5.42
CA ALA A 120 -15.19 -25.87 6.06
C ALA A 120 -15.12 -25.99 7.59
N SER A 121 -14.60 -24.96 8.26
CA SER A 121 -14.47 -24.96 9.72
C SER A 121 -14.68 -23.57 10.30
N THR A 122 -14.97 -23.53 11.60
CA THR A 122 -15.03 -22.28 12.39
C THR A 122 -13.68 -21.90 12.99
N GLY A 123 -12.69 -22.78 12.87
CA GLY A 123 -11.37 -22.60 13.48
C GLY A 123 -11.36 -22.76 14.99
N ILE A 124 -12.47 -23.25 15.57
CA ILE A 124 -12.59 -23.55 17.00
C ILE A 124 -12.86 -25.04 17.15
N THR A 125 -11.94 -25.75 17.80
CA THR A 125 -12.11 -27.15 18.19
C THR A 125 -12.33 -27.24 19.69
N ARG A 126 -12.97 -28.31 20.14
CA ARG A 126 -13.15 -28.58 21.58
C ARG A 126 -12.76 -30.02 21.85
N ALA A 127 -11.86 -30.23 22.79
CA ALA A 127 -11.38 -31.55 23.16
C ALA A 127 -11.51 -31.76 24.67
N ASN A 128 -11.95 -32.96 25.06
CA ASN A 128 -12.14 -33.32 26.45
C ASN A 128 -10.83 -33.85 27.05
N ALA A 129 -9.94 -32.93 27.40
CA ALA A 129 -8.67 -33.27 28.03
C ALA A 129 -8.85 -33.87 29.44
N GLY A 130 -9.90 -33.48 30.16
CA GLY A 130 -10.18 -33.98 31.51
C GLY A 130 -10.53 -35.47 31.58
N SER A 131 -11.19 -36.01 30.55
CA SER A 131 -11.46 -37.45 30.47
C SER A 131 -10.23 -38.28 30.06
N ILE A 132 -9.33 -37.71 29.25
CA ILE A 132 -8.11 -38.39 28.79
C ILE A 132 -7.05 -38.38 29.91
N TYR A 133 -6.87 -37.22 30.56
CA TYR A 133 -5.91 -37.03 31.63
C TYR A 133 -6.62 -36.53 32.89
N PRO A 134 -6.93 -37.41 33.87
CA PRO A 134 -7.61 -37.01 35.10
C PRO A 134 -6.94 -35.85 35.85
N LEU A 135 -5.59 -35.80 35.85
CA LEU A 135 -4.79 -34.74 36.46
C LEU A 135 -5.05 -33.35 35.83
N TYR A 136 -5.49 -33.29 34.57
CA TYR A 136 -5.81 -32.02 33.90
C TYR A 136 -6.94 -31.27 34.62
N LYS A 137 -7.90 -31.98 35.23
CA LYS A 137 -9.03 -31.36 35.94
C LYS A 137 -8.55 -30.55 37.15
N THR A 138 -7.61 -31.09 37.91
CA THR A 138 -7.13 -30.48 39.14
C THR A 138 -5.99 -29.50 38.90
N SER A 139 -5.12 -29.81 37.92
CA SER A 139 -3.83 -29.14 37.76
C SER A 139 -3.57 -28.52 36.38
N GLY A 140 -4.40 -28.82 35.39
CA GLY A 140 -4.26 -28.27 34.04
C GLY A 140 -2.96 -28.66 33.34
N VAL A 141 -2.33 -27.71 32.65
CA VAL A 141 -1.10 -27.90 31.88
C VAL A 141 0.14 -27.54 32.70
N ASN A 142 1.20 -28.30 32.53
CA ASN A 142 2.52 -28.01 33.07
C ASN A 142 3.25 -26.96 32.22
N TYR A 143 3.75 -25.88 32.84
CA TYR A 143 4.62 -24.90 32.20
C TYR A 143 6.09 -25.04 32.64
N LEU A 144 6.38 -24.83 33.93
CA LEU A 144 7.73 -24.95 34.51
C LEU A 144 7.77 -25.81 35.78
N GLY A 145 6.60 -26.13 36.37
CA GLY A 145 6.49 -26.99 37.54
C GLY A 145 6.47 -28.48 37.19
N SER A 146 6.03 -29.31 38.15
CA SER A 146 5.72 -30.73 37.91
C SER A 146 4.26 -31.06 38.25
N SER A 147 3.43 -30.04 38.42
CA SER A 147 2.09 -30.16 39.02
C SER A 147 1.01 -30.51 37.99
N GLY A 148 1.15 -30.04 36.74
CA GLY A 148 0.20 -30.26 35.65
C GLY A 148 0.52 -31.44 34.72
N VAL A 149 -0.35 -31.68 33.74
CA VAL A 149 -0.10 -32.65 32.65
C VAL A 149 0.96 -32.07 31.70
N PRO A 150 1.94 -32.86 31.23
CA PRO A 150 2.93 -32.39 30.26
C PRO A 150 2.28 -31.70 29.06
N GLU A 151 2.78 -30.52 28.68
CA GLU A 151 2.24 -29.73 27.58
C GLU A 151 2.14 -30.52 26.28
N SER A 152 3.16 -31.32 25.95
CA SER A 152 3.19 -32.18 24.77
C SER A 152 1.96 -33.08 24.68
N ASN A 153 1.52 -33.62 25.82
CA ASN A 153 0.39 -34.54 25.89
C ASN A 153 -0.93 -33.80 25.67
N ILE A 154 -1.07 -32.60 26.24
CA ILE A 154 -2.27 -31.78 26.06
C ILE A 154 -2.36 -31.31 24.61
N LYS A 155 -1.29 -30.74 24.04
CA LYS A 155 -1.27 -30.31 22.64
C LYS A 155 -1.59 -31.46 21.68
N ALA A 156 -1.03 -32.64 21.92
CA ALA A 156 -1.27 -33.83 21.08
C ALA A 156 -2.75 -34.29 21.02
N ILE A 157 -3.60 -33.92 21.98
CA ILE A 157 -5.04 -34.23 21.92
C ILE A 157 -5.71 -33.54 20.74
N SER A 158 -5.33 -32.29 20.46
CA SER A 158 -5.87 -31.51 19.35
C SER A 158 -4.82 -30.52 18.85
N THR A 159 -4.29 -30.79 17.66
CA THR A 159 -3.33 -29.94 16.95
C THR A 159 -3.69 -29.97 15.48
N TRP A 160 -3.66 -28.81 14.83
CA TRP A 160 -3.76 -28.70 13.37
C TRP A 160 -2.38 -28.46 12.77
N ASN A 161 -2.26 -28.70 11.45
CA ASN A 161 -0.99 -28.62 10.74
C ASN A 161 -0.24 -27.31 11.03
N LEU A 162 0.95 -27.43 11.62
CA LEU A 162 1.81 -26.33 12.03
C LEU A 162 2.38 -25.53 10.85
N GLY A 163 2.38 -26.12 9.65
CA GLY A 163 2.69 -25.43 8.40
C GLY A 163 1.54 -24.57 7.86
N MET A 164 0.36 -24.61 8.48
CA MET A 164 -0.82 -23.88 7.99
C MET A 164 -1.47 -22.99 9.04
N TYR A 165 -1.38 -23.36 10.32
CA TYR A 165 -2.14 -22.73 11.38
C TYR A 165 -1.25 -22.41 12.58
N TYR A 166 -1.41 -21.20 13.11
CA TYR A 166 -0.95 -20.89 14.44
C TYR A 166 -1.96 -21.46 15.46
N ASN A 167 -1.51 -22.43 16.25
CA ASN A 167 -2.38 -23.16 17.17
C ASN A 167 -2.43 -22.45 18.54
N ILE A 168 -3.64 -22.25 19.06
CA ILE A 168 -3.90 -21.65 20.37
C ILE A 168 -4.69 -22.64 21.22
N TRP A 169 -4.18 -22.99 22.40
CA TRP A 169 -4.87 -23.86 23.35
C TRP A 169 -5.42 -23.05 24.50
N ILE A 170 -6.73 -23.07 24.65
CA ILE A 170 -7.42 -22.54 25.83
C ILE A 170 -7.52 -23.64 26.86
N VAL A 171 -6.94 -23.41 28.04
CA VAL A 171 -6.83 -24.40 29.12
C VAL A 171 -7.46 -23.91 30.41
N ASN A 172 -7.93 -24.84 31.25
CA ASN A 172 -8.57 -24.49 32.51
C ASN A 172 -7.57 -23.93 33.55
N LYS A 173 -6.40 -24.54 33.64
CA LYS A 173 -5.37 -24.22 34.64
C LYS A 173 -3.96 -24.35 34.05
N ILE A 174 -3.01 -23.65 34.65
CA ILE A 174 -1.57 -23.79 34.42
C ILE A 174 -0.93 -24.01 35.79
N ASP A 175 -0.21 -25.12 35.96
CA ASP A 175 0.45 -25.53 37.20
C ASP A 175 -0.44 -25.46 38.47
N GLY A 176 -1.73 -25.76 38.33
CA GLY A 176 -2.70 -25.80 39.45
C GLY A 176 -3.59 -24.57 39.60
N ASP A 177 -3.23 -23.45 38.99
CA ASP A 177 -3.94 -22.18 39.11
C ASP A 177 -4.69 -21.83 37.81
N GLY A 178 -5.94 -21.39 37.94
CA GLY A 178 -6.80 -20.95 36.83
C GLY A 178 -7.44 -19.58 37.09
N THR A 179 -6.94 -18.85 38.09
CA THR A 179 -7.45 -17.53 38.48
C THR A 179 -6.83 -16.41 37.65
N SER A 180 -7.47 -15.23 37.62
CA SER A 180 -6.93 -14.03 36.95
C SER A 180 -5.64 -13.49 37.61
N SER A 181 -5.32 -13.95 38.82
CA SER A 181 -4.10 -13.64 39.58
C SER A 181 -3.02 -14.71 39.45
N ALA A 182 -3.23 -15.73 38.61
CA ALA A 182 -2.25 -16.80 38.43
C ALA A 182 -0.89 -16.23 37.97
N PRO A 183 0.24 -16.77 38.47
CA PRO A 183 1.57 -16.29 38.11
C PRO A 183 1.92 -16.51 36.64
N THR A 184 1.23 -17.43 35.97
CA THR A 184 1.35 -17.66 34.53
C THR A 184 -0.05 -17.81 33.95
N ARG A 185 -0.46 -16.86 33.10
CA ARG A 185 -1.81 -16.80 32.51
C ARG A 185 -1.82 -17.13 31.03
N ALA A 186 -0.70 -16.90 30.38
CA ALA A 186 -0.43 -17.33 29.02
C ALA A 186 1.07 -17.63 28.86
N PHE A 187 1.39 -18.52 27.93
CA PHE A 187 2.77 -18.72 27.49
C PHE A 187 2.80 -19.20 26.04
N ALA A 188 3.85 -18.85 25.32
CA ALA A 188 4.08 -19.36 23.97
C ALA A 188 5.46 -20.02 23.87
N GLN A 189 5.55 -20.98 22.96
CA GLN A 189 6.86 -21.48 22.54
C GLN A 189 7.43 -20.53 21.47
N ALA A 190 8.66 -20.05 21.68
CA ALA A 190 9.35 -19.27 20.66
C ALA A 190 9.61 -20.14 19.41
N PRO A 191 9.53 -19.53 18.20
CA PRO A 191 9.54 -20.26 16.95
C PRO A 191 10.90 -20.92 16.65
N ALA A 192 10.85 -22.04 15.95
CA ALA A 192 12.02 -22.71 15.39
C ALA A 192 12.03 -22.63 13.85
N ASP A 193 13.16 -22.93 13.22
CA ASP A 193 13.34 -23.03 11.77
C ASP A 193 12.89 -24.42 11.24
N TYR A 194 11.94 -25.03 11.93
CA TYR A 194 11.25 -26.29 11.59
C TYR A 194 9.89 -26.33 12.29
N TYR A 195 9.00 -27.25 11.90
CA TYR A 195 7.72 -27.45 12.57
C TYR A 195 7.89 -28.16 13.89
N ASP A 196 7.64 -27.43 14.96
CA ASP A 196 7.81 -27.89 16.31
C ASP A 196 6.46 -28.28 16.93
N PRO A 197 6.25 -29.53 17.37
CA PRO A 197 4.99 -29.95 18.00
C PRO A 197 4.58 -29.12 19.22
N LEU A 198 5.53 -28.41 19.84
CA LEU A 198 5.28 -27.52 20.97
C LEU A 198 5.02 -26.07 20.56
N ASP A 199 5.11 -25.71 19.28
CA ASP A 199 4.83 -24.36 18.81
C ASP A 199 3.37 -23.94 19.07
N GLY A 200 3.16 -22.63 19.27
CA GLY A 200 1.85 -22.03 19.53
C GLY A 200 1.64 -21.54 20.97
N LEU A 201 0.44 -21.00 21.21
CA LEU A 201 0.08 -20.25 22.42
C LEU A 201 -0.79 -21.10 23.35
N VAL A 202 -0.49 -21.12 24.64
CA VAL A 202 -1.38 -21.65 25.68
C VAL A 202 -1.90 -20.49 26.51
N ILE A 203 -3.21 -20.46 26.79
CA ILE A 203 -3.88 -19.39 27.52
C ILE A 203 -4.93 -19.94 28.48
N LEU A 204 -5.05 -19.34 29.67
CA LEU A 204 -6.13 -19.66 30.59
C LEU A 204 -7.50 -19.26 30.05
N ALA A 205 -8.51 -20.13 30.20
CA ALA A 205 -9.88 -19.87 29.81
C ALA A 205 -10.48 -18.62 30.47
N ASN A 206 -10.05 -18.32 31.70
CA ASN A 206 -10.49 -17.14 32.43
C ASN A 206 -10.06 -15.82 31.75
N GLU A 207 -8.90 -15.80 31.05
CA GLU A 207 -8.47 -14.64 30.27
C GLU A 207 -9.38 -14.39 29.08
N ILE A 208 -9.95 -15.44 28.47
CA ILE A 208 -10.84 -15.32 27.31
C ILE A 208 -12.23 -14.84 27.71
N ASN A 209 -12.73 -15.29 28.86
CA ASN A 209 -14.10 -15.01 29.30
C ASN A 209 -14.28 -13.58 29.84
N SER A 210 -13.22 -12.92 30.27
CA SER A 210 -13.26 -11.55 30.80
C SER A 210 -13.38 -10.47 29.71
N PHE A 211 -13.22 -10.81 28.42
CA PHE A 211 -13.39 -9.87 27.30
C PHE A 211 -14.85 -9.52 26.96
N THR A 212 -15.84 -10.28 27.43
CA THR A 212 -17.26 -10.03 27.13
C THR A 212 -17.92 -9.00 28.06
N SER A 213 -17.20 -8.53 29.08
CA SER A 213 -17.71 -7.59 30.09
C SER A 213 -16.77 -6.38 30.26
N ALA A 214 -17.10 -5.30 29.55
CA ALA A 214 -16.59 -3.93 29.68
C ALA A 214 -15.16 -3.63 29.15
N PRO A 215 -15.02 -2.79 28.10
CA PRO A 215 -13.75 -2.19 27.73
C PRO A 215 -13.37 -1.14 28.79
N GLY A 216 -12.40 -1.43 29.66
CA GLY A 216 -11.92 -0.45 30.66
C GLY A 216 -11.21 -0.95 31.91
N SER A 217 -10.93 -2.25 32.07
CA SER A 217 -10.08 -2.72 33.19
C SER A 217 -8.61 -2.75 32.78
N THR A 218 -7.82 -1.88 33.40
CA THR A 218 -6.40 -1.61 33.11
C THR A 218 -5.41 -2.67 33.61
N ILE A 219 -5.87 -3.84 34.08
CA ILE A 219 -4.99 -4.84 34.70
C ILE A 219 -5.47 -6.24 34.27
N GLY A 220 -4.80 -6.88 33.31
CA GLY A 220 -5.16 -8.25 32.94
C GLY A 220 -4.56 -8.83 31.65
N TYR A 221 -4.61 -8.08 30.54
CA TYR A 221 -4.62 -8.71 29.21
C TYR A 221 -3.32 -8.57 28.39
N ASP A 222 -2.33 -7.89 28.95
CA ASP A 222 -1.02 -7.64 28.35
C ASP A 222 -0.13 -8.88 28.35
N GLU A 223 -0.34 -9.82 29.28
CA GLU A 223 0.43 -11.08 29.37
C GLU A 223 0.26 -11.97 28.13
N VAL A 224 -0.93 -11.94 27.51
CA VAL A 224 -1.17 -12.67 26.26
C VAL A 224 -0.41 -12.04 25.10
N ILE A 225 -0.36 -10.70 25.07
CA ILE A 225 0.36 -9.94 24.06
C ILE A 225 1.87 -10.13 24.22
N HIS A 226 2.36 -10.17 25.46
CA HIS A 226 3.73 -10.55 25.82
C HIS A 226 4.08 -11.96 25.32
N ALA A 227 3.25 -12.96 25.63
CA ALA A 227 3.44 -14.32 25.14
C ALA A 227 3.43 -14.39 23.59
N LEU A 228 2.55 -13.65 22.93
CA LEU A 228 2.57 -13.53 21.46
C LEU A 228 3.84 -12.86 20.95
N GLY A 229 4.40 -11.88 21.68
CA GLY A 229 5.71 -11.32 21.34
C GLY A 229 6.80 -12.37 21.25
N HIS A 230 6.88 -13.30 22.21
CA HIS A 230 7.77 -14.46 22.12
C HIS A 230 7.43 -15.40 20.96
N ALA A 231 6.14 -15.58 20.65
CA ALA A 231 5.73 -16.36 19.50
C ALA A 231 6.25 -15.79 18.16
N PHE A 232 6.54 -14.49 18.10
CA PHE A 232 7.19 -13.81 16.98
C PHE A 232 8.64 -13.43 17.27
N ASN A 233 9.28 -14.23 18.12
CA ASN A 233 10.72 -14.24 18.40
C ASN A 233 11.29 -12.96 19.05
N LEU A 234 10.45 -12.20 19.76
CA LEU A 234 10.92 -11.19 20.69
C LEU A 234 11.46 -11.84 21.95
N LEU A 235 12.53 -11.25 22.48
CA LEU A 235 13.08 -11.57 23.79
C LEU A 235 12.54 -10.59 24.81
N ASP A 236 12.63 -10.95 26.09
CA ASP A 236 12.38 -10.00 27.15
C ASP A 236 13.42 -8.88 27.10
N VAL A 237 13.01 -7.65 27.38
CA VAL A 237 13.90 -6.47 27.38
C VAL A 237 15.03 -6.54 28.42
N TYR A 238 14.96 -7.50 29.34
CA TYR A 238 15.95 -7.79 30.38
C TYR A 238 16.77 -9.08 30.11
N ASP A 239 16.58 -9.73 28.96
CA ASP A 239 17.35 -10.92 28.57
C ASP A 239 18.70 -10.58 27.89
N PRO A 240 19.71 -11.47 27.96
CA PRO A 240 19.79 -12.63 28.84
C PRO A 240 20.03 -12.18 30.29
N SER A 241 19.14 -12.53 31.22
CA SER A 241 19.21 -12.05 32.60
C SER A 241 20.45 -12.60 33.35
N PRO A 242 21.39 -11.75 33.80
CA PRO A 242 22.35 -12.14 34.83
C PRO A 242 21.62 -12.11 36.19
N ASN A 243 21.20 -13.28 36.68
CA ASN A 243 20.69 -13.54 38.04
C ASN A 243 20.18 -12.31 38.84
N SER A 244 18.90 -11.96 38.69
CA SER A 244 18.06 -11.14 39.59
C SER A 244 18.53 -9.73 40.05
N SER A 245 19.69 -9.21 39.64
CA SER A 245 20.12 -7.86 40.06
C SER A 245 21.09 -7.13 39.11
N GLY A 246 21.39 -7.68 37.93
CA GLY A 246 22.25 -7.01 36.93
C GLY A 246 21.49 -6.55 35.68
N CYS A 247 22.02 -5.51 35.03
CA CYS A 247 21.58 -5.06 33.71
C CYS A 247 22.10 -5.99 32.61
N PRO A 248 21.31 -6.27 31.55
CA PRO A 248 21.77 -7.11 30.47
C PRO A 248 22.93 -6.43 29.71
N PRO A 249 23.87 -7.20 29.12
CA PRO A 249 24.98 -6.63 28.36
C PRO A 249 24.48 -5.79 27.17
N SER A 250 24.97 -4.55 27.05
CA SER A 250 24.52 -3.58 26.04
C SER A 250 25.61 -3.18 25.03
N THR A 251 26.65 -4.00 24.85
CA THR A 251 27.80 -3.67 23.99
C THR A 251 27.45 -3.62 22.50
N ASN A 252 26.47 -4.40 22.03
CA ASN A 252 25.96 -4.34 20.66
C ASN A 252 24.49 -4.79 20.62
N CYS A 253 23.58 -3.85 20.38
CA CYS A 253 22.13 -4.08 20.32
C CYS A 253 21.65 -5.08 19.25
N ALA A 254 22.49 -5.44 18.28
CA ALA A 254 22.18 -6.49 17.29
C ALA A 254 22.44 -7.92 17.82
N SER A 255 23.19 -8.08 18.90
CA SER A 255 23.69 -9.38 19.36
C SER A 255 23.60 -9.63 20.87
N THR A 256 23.58 -8.56 21.67
CA THR A 256 23.46 -8.58 23.12
C THR A 256 22.12 -7.95 23.54
N GLY A 257 21.70 -8.19 24.79
CA GLY A 257 20.38 -7.77 25.25
C GLY A 257 19.24 -8.57 24.59
N ASP A 258 18.11 -7.90 24.37
CA ASP A 258 16.93 -8.43 23.68
C ASP A 258 17.07 -8.44 22.15
N ARG A 259 18.23 -7.98 21.65
CA ARG A 259 18.62 -7.93 20.23
C ARG A 259 17.76 -6.99 19.40
N VAL A 260 17.21 -5.96 20.03
CA VAL A 260 16.48 -4.88 19.40
C VAL A 260 17.14 -3.54 19.78
N CYS A 261 17.37 -2.68 18.79
CA CYS A 261 18.21 -1.49 18.98
C CYS A 261 17.49 -0.27 19.54
N ASP A 262 16.15 -0.25 19.53
CA ASP A 262 15.34 0.84 20.05
C ASP A 262 14.65 0.50 21.38
N THR A 263 15.04 -0.61 22.00
CA THR A 263 14.67 -1.00 23.35
C THR A 263 15.87 -0.81 24.26
N GLU A 264 15.68 -0.06 25.35
CA GLU A 264 16.77 0.19 26.27
C GLU A 264 16.97 -1.00 27.22
N PRO A 265 18.20 -1.35 27.61
CA PRO A 265 18.47 -2.36 28.63
C PRO A 265 17.75 -2.07 29.94
N MET A 266 17.13 -3.07 30.56
CA MET A 266 16.46 -2.93 31.86
C MET A 266 16.69 -4.14 32.79
N THR A 267 16.48 -3.94 34.10
CA THR A 267 16.51 -5.01 35.10
C THR A 267 15.17 -5.76 35.17
N SER A 268 15.21 -7.03 35.58
CA SER A 268 14.02 -7.88 35.72
C SER A 268 13.17 -7.59 36.98
N SER A 269 13.60 -6.69 37.87
CA SER A 269 13.00 -6.43 39.20
C SER A 269 11.98 -5.28 39.24
N ASN A 270 11.71 -4.62 38.12
CA ASN A 270 10.82 -3.45 38.06
C ASN A 270 9.34 -3.85 37.82
N GLY A 271 8.65 -4.33 38.87
CA GLY A 271 7.21 -4.65 38.79
C GLY A 271 6.28 -3.42 38.66
N GLY A 272 6.80 -2.20 38.84
CA GLY A 272 6.09 -0.94 38.67
C GLY A 272 6.35 -0.26 37.32
N CYS A 273 5.59 0.79 37.00
CA CYS A 273 5.90 1.65 35.87
C CYS A 273 7.08 2.58 36.21
N SER A 274 8.29 2.11 35.93
CA SER A 274 9.51 2.82 36.31
C SER A 274 9.58 4.22 35.70
N SER A 275 9.91 5.22 36.52
CA SER A 275 10.13 6.61 36.12
C SER A 275 11.44 7.12 36.71
N GLY A 276 11.98 8.22 36.18
CA GLY A 276 13.28 8.76 36.58
C GLY A 276 14.44 8.11 35.80
N THR A 277 15.57 7.88 36.46
CA THR A 277 16.80 7.36 35.83
C THR A 277 16.79 5.83 35.74
N ASN A 278 17.01 5.32 34.54
CA ASN A 278 17.25 3.91 34.27
C ASN A 278 18.63 3.50 34.82
N PRO A 279 18.71 2.57 35.79
CA PRO A 279 19.97 2.15 36.40
C PRO A 279 20.90 1.42 35.42
N CYS A 280 20.40 0.95 34.28
CA CYS A 280 21.18 0.24 33.27
C CYS A 280 21.85 1.14 32.25
N THR A 281 21.29 2.33 32.00
CA THR A 281 21.82 3.27 31.01
C THR A 281 22.32 4.57 31.65
N GLY A 282 21.92 4.87 32.89
CA GLY A 282 22.20 6.14 33.55
C GLY A 282 21.40 7.34 33.00
N THR A 283 20.49 7.10 32.04
CA THR A 283 19.62 8.11 31.40
C THR A 283 18.19 8.02 31.95
N THR A 284 17.33 9.00 31.65
CA THR A 284 15.90 8.86 31.95
C THR A 284 15.31 7.68 31.18
N TYR A 285 14.37 6.95 31.80
CA TYR A 285 13.63 5.88 31.12
C TYR A 285 12.93 6.40 29.86
N GLY A 286 13.08 5.67 28.76
CA GLY A 286 12.33 5.87 27.53
C GLY A 286 10.98 5.15 27.54
N THR A 287 10.59 4.57 26.40
CA THR A 287 9.32 3.85 26.24
C THR A 287 9.37 2.40 26.73
N THR A 288 10.55 1.90 27.12
CA THR A 288 10.75 0.49 27.44
C THR A 288 10.00 0.02 28.70
N PRO A 289 9.78 0.86 29.74
CA PRO A 289 8.88 0.50 30.84
C PRO A 289 7.46 0.16 30.39
N HIS A 290 6.99 0.75 29.29
CA HIS A 290 5.69 0.50 28.69
C HIS A 290 5.71 -0.62 27.63
N ASN A 291 6.84 -1.27 27.41
CA ASN A 291 6.98 -2.30 26.40
C ASN A 291 6.24 -3.58 26.81
N PHE A 292 5.53 -4.22 25.89
CA PHE A 292 4.88 -5.51 26.14
C PHE A 292 5.86 -6.63 26.53
N MET A 293 7.12 -6.57 26.10
CA MET A 293 8.18 -7.52 26.43
C MET A 293 8.93 -7.21 27.74
N ASN A 294 8.35 -6.34 28.57
CA ASN A 294 8.80 -6.10 29.93
C ASN A 294 7.90 -6.83 30.93
N ASN A 295 8.31 -6.92 32.20
CA ASN A 295 7.52 -7.48 33.29
C ASN A 295 6.82 -6.38 34.15
N SER A 296 6.74 -5.15 33.65
CA SER A 296 6.10 -4.02 34.34
C SER A 296 4.57 -4.18 34.39
N SER A 297 3.93 -3.39 35.23
CA SER A 297 2.46 -3.32 35.35
C SER A 297 1.79 -2.34 34.38
N CYS A 298 2.54 -1.70 33.47
CA CYS A 298 2.04 -0.61 32.60
C CYS A 298 2.31 -0.82 31.10
N ARG A 299 2.38 -2.07 30.67
CA ARG A 299 2.66 -2.46 29.29
C ARG A 299 1.57 -1.96 28.35
N SER A 300 1.96 -1.36 27.23
CA SER A 300 1.02 -0.74 26.29
C SER A 300 1.51 -0.61 24.85
N LEU A 301 2.77 -0.91 24.54
CA LEU A 301 3.30 -0.76 23.18
C LEU A 301 4.40 -1.76 22.81
N PHE A 302 4.58 -1.96 21.51
CA PHE A 302 5.81 -2.47 20.91
C PHE A 302 6.61 -1.31 20.30
N THR A 303 7.90 -1.51 20.06
CA THR A 303 8.77 -0.54 19.36
C THR A 303 8.86 -0.82 17.84
N PRO A 304 9.28 0.16 17.03
CA PRO A 304 9.58 -0.05 15.61
C PRO A 304 10.64 -1.15 15.33
N GLY A 305 11.63 -1.31 16.20
CA GLY A 305 12.63 -2.38 16.12
C GLY A 305 12.05 -3.76 16.42
N GLN A 306 11.15 -3.85 17.40
CA GLN A 306 10.39 -5.08 17.67
C GLN A 306 9.49 -5.46 16.49
N ARG A 307 8.81 -4.48 15.88
CA ARG A 307 8.07 -4.70 14.61
C ARG A 307 8.97 -5.31 13.56
N THR A 308 10.14 -4.73 13.34
CA THR A 308 11.11 -5.21 12.36
C THR A 308 11.48 -6.66 12.64
N ARG A 309 11.81 -7.00 13.89
CA ARG A 309 12.16 -8.38 14.26
C ARG A 309 11.02 -9.37 14.06
N MET A 310 9.79 -9.01 14.44
CA MET A 310 8.61 -9.85 14.20
C MET A 310 8.39 -10.12 12.70
N LEU A 311 8.53 -9.10 11.85
CA LEU A 311 8.37 -9.23 10.41
C LEU A 311 9.52 -10.04 9.78
N TYR A 312 10.73 -9.92 10.31
CA TYR A 312 11.86 -10.77 9.92
C TYR A 312 11.57 -12.22 10.22
N THR A 313 11.10 -12.50 11.42
CA THR A 313 10.65 -13.84 11.81
C THR A 313 9.58 -14.37 10.86
N MET A 314 8.57 -13.56 10.49
CA MET A 314 7.53 -13.94 9.53
C MET A 314 8.06 -14.30 8.14
N LYS A 315 9.19 -13.75 7.71
CA LYS A 315 9.76 -14.01 6.37
C LYS A 315 10.90 -15.02 6.36
N SER A 316 11.57 -15.23 7.50
CA SER A 316 12.84 -15.95 7.58
C SER A 316 12.76 -17.31 8.27
N LEU A 317 11.81 -17.51 9.19
CA LEU A 317 11.63 -18.77 9.89
C LEU A 317 10.56 -19.63 9.24
N VAL A 318 10.88 -20.91 9.00
CA VAL A 318 9.95 -21.92 8.46
C VAL A 318 8.59 -21.92 9.18
N SER A 319 8.60 -21.91 10.51
CA SER A 319 7.38 -21.99 11.34
C SER A 319 6.48 -20.75 11.28
N ARG A 320 6.89 -19.70 10.57
CA ARG A 320 6.12 -18.44 10.45
C ARG A 320 5.91 -18.03 8.99
N ALA A 321 6.90 -18.26 8.14
CA ALA A 321 6.83 -17.99 6.70
C ALA A 321 5.78 -18.85 5.98
N CYS A 322 5.44 -20.01 6.52
CA CYS A 322 4.36 -20.86 6.02
C CYS A 322 2.97 -20.19 6.10
N PHE A 323 2.75 -19.27 7.05
CA PHE A 323 1.49 -18.54 7.16
C PHE A 323 1.25 -17.58 5.99
N LEU A 324 2.32 -17.12 5.33
CA LEU A 324 2.24 -16.22 4.17
C LEU A 324 1.47 -16.82 3.00
N THR A 325 1.48 -18.15 2.89
CA THR A 325 0.81 -18.87 1.81
C THR A 325 -0.38 -19.68 2.27
N SER A 326 -0.63 -19.79 3.57
CA SER A 326 -1.71 -20.62 4.09
C SER A 326 -3.07 -20.05 3.69
N LEU A 327 -3.89 -20.86 3.02
CA LEU A 327 -5.29 -20.55 2.72
C LEU A 327 -6.21 -20.77 3.93
N GLY A 328 -5.67 -21.16 5.10
CA GLY A 328 -6.44 -21.53 6.28
C GLY A 328 -7.46 -20.49 6.74
N ALA A 329 -7.17 -19.20 6.58
CA ALA A 329 -8.05 -18.10 6.98
C ALA A 329 -9.09 -17.70 5.91
N THR A 330 -9.04 -18.33 4.74
CA THR A 330 -9.95 -18.07 3.62
C THR A 330 -11.04 -19.14 3.53
N PRO A 331 -12.32 -18.80 3.29
CA PRO A 331 -13.36 -19.80 3.03
C PRO A 331 -12.99 -20.62 1.80
N ILE A 332 -13.45 -21.87 1.70
CA ILE A 332 -13.20 -22.72 0.54
C ILE A 332 -13.78 -22.05 -0.71
N GLY A 333 -12.91 -21.72 -1.66
CA GLY A 333 -13.23 -21.01 -2.89
C GLY A 333 -13.25 -21.92 -4.11
N ALA A 334 -13.11 -21.33 -5.30
CA ALA A 334 -12.92 -22.08 -6.53
C ALA A 334 -11.66 -22.96 -6.46
N SER A 335 -11.74 -24.16 -7.02
CA SER A 335 -10.59 -25.07 -7.12
C SER A 335 -9.74 -24.72 -8.34
N VAL A 336 -8.45 -25.04 -8.28
CA VAL A 336 -7.59 -25.07 -9.46
C VAL A 336 -8.17 -26.01 -10.53
N VAL A 337 -7.89 -25.76 -11.81
CA VAL A 337 -8.26 -26.68 -12.88
C VAL A 337 -7.60 -28.05 -12.65
N SER A 338 -8.33 -29.12 -12.98
CA SER A 338 -7.83 -30.48 -12.85
C SER A 338 -6.71 -30.71 -13.84
N ALA A 339 -5.58 -31.22 -13.36
CA ALA A 339 -4.48 -31.67 -14.18
C ALA A 339 -4.31 -33.18 -14.00
N CYS A 340 -3.48 -33.79 -14.85
CA CYS A 340 -3.05 -35.18 -14.70
C CYS A 340 -2.52 -35.47 -13.27
N ILE A 341 -2.90 -36.60 -12.69
CA ILE A 341 -2.31 -37.08 -11.44
C ILE A 341 -1.17 -38.05 -11.81
N PRO A 342 0.08 -37.79 -11.38
CA PRO A 342 1.18 -38.72 -11.63
C PRO A 342 0.85 -40.12 -11.08
N PRO A 343 1.07 -41.20 -11.86
CA PRO A 343 0.87 -42.56 -11.38
C PRO A 343 1.81 -42.89 -10.22
N THR A 344 1.35 -43.79 -9.34
CA THR A 344 2.18 -44.29 -8.23
C THR A 344 3.36 -45.11 -8.72
N HIS A 345 4.51 -45.02 -8.05
CA HIS A 345 5.71 -45.76 -8.42
C HIS A 345 5.92 -47.03 -7.57
N ALA A 346 6.68 -48.00 -8.10
CA ALA A 346 6.82 -49.32 -7.48
C ALA A 346 7.82 -49.37 -6.30
N TYR A 347 8.64 -48.33 -6.08
CA TYR A 347 9.77 -48.38 -5.15
C TYR A 347 9.58 -47.43 -3.96
N GLN A 348 9.26 -47.95 -2.77
CA GLN A 348 8.84 -47.14 -1.62
C GLN A 348 9.89 -46.94 -0.50
N ASN A 349 11.18 -47.25 -0.76
CA ASN A 349 12.20 -47.30 0.30
C ASN A 349 13.19 -46.13 0.31
N TYR A 350 12.94 -45.05 -0.45
CA TYR A 350 13.84 -43.89 -0.55
C TYR A 350 13.11 -42.61 -0.20
N ASP A 351 13.70 -41.78 0.66
CA ASP A 351 13.19 -40.45 1.00
C ASP A 351 13.65 -39.41 -0.02
N ILE A 352 13.18 -39.52 -1.27
CA ILE A 352 13.46 -38.56 -2.35
C ILE A 352 12.18 -37.80 -2.65
N GLY A 353 12.20 -36.48 -2.49
CA GLY A 353 11.04 -35.64 -2.76
C GLY A 353 11.36 -34.17 -2.59
N PRO A 354 10.43 -33.27 -2.98
CA PRO A 354 10.55 -31.85 -2.69
C PRO A 354 10.79 -31.62 -1.21
N LYS A 355 11.60 -30.61 -0.89
CA LYS A 355 11.80 -30.12 0.46
C LYS A 355 11.96 -28.61 0.36
N ASN A 356 11.33 -27.85 1.25
CA ASN A 356 11.40 -26.38 1.26
C ASN A 356 11.22 -25.72 -0.14
N ILE A 357 9.97 -25.45 -0.50
CA ILE A 357 9.60 -24.76 -1.74
C ILE A 357 9.54 -23.27 -1.43
N ILE A 358 10.43 -22.49 -2.04
CA ILE A 358 10.55 -21.05 -1.78
C ILE A 358 10.37 -20.26 -3.08
N ILE A 359 9.50 -19.26 -3.05
CA ILE A 359 9.43 -18.22 -4.08
C ILE A 359 9.83 -16.90 -3.44
N ALA A 360 10.82 -16.23 -4.00
CA ALA A 360 11.37 -14.99 -3.46
C ALA A 360 11.74 -14.02 -4.58
N ASP A 361 12.00 -12.77 -4.21
CA ASP A 361 12.59 -11.81 -5.13
C ASP A 361 14.00 -12.29 -5.57
N PRO A 362 14.35 -12.28 -6.87
CA PRO A 362 15.64 -12.76 -7.36
C PRO A 362 16.85 -12.12 -6.67
N SER A 363 16.77 -10.84 -6.28
CA SER A 363 17.88 -10.15 -5.60
C SER A 363 18.07 -10.59 -4.15
N SER A 364 17.07 -11.24 -3.55
CA SER A 364 17.06 -11.63 -2.13
C SER A 364 17.54 -13.07 -1.88
N VAL A 365 17.70 -13.88 -2.93
CA VAL A 365 18.01 -15.32 -2.78
C VAL A 365 19.44 -15.59 -2.30
N ALA A 366 20.34 -14.61 -2.44
CA ALA A 366 21.73 -14.69 -1.99
C ALA A 366 21.95 -14.14 -0.57
N ALA A 367 20.99 -13.43 0.02
CA ALA A 367 21.17 -12.68 1.26
C ALA A 367 20.31 -13.24 2.41
N SER A 368 20.80 -13.08 3.63
CA SER A 368 20.17 -13.40 4.92
C SER A 368 18.82 -12.70 5.19
N ALA A 369 18.28 -11.91 4.24
CA ALA A 369 16.97 -11.28 4.31
C ALA A 369 16.17 -11.64 3.05
N ARG A 370 15.33 -12.65 3.16
CA ARG A 370 14.52 -13.11 2.04
C ARG A 370 13.26 -12.24 1.93
N ASP A 371 13.09 -11.56 0.80
CA ASP A 371 11.76 -11.11 0.39
C ASP A 371 11.01 -12.31 -0.20
N THR A 372 10.65 -13.19 0.73
CA THR A 372 9.92 -14.44 0.51
C THR A 372 8.45 -14.15 0.24
N PHE A 373 7.94 -14.59 -0.90
CA PHE A 373 6.51 -14.61 -1.24
C PHE A 373 5.87 -15.97 -0.90
N MET A 374 6.66 -17.04 -0.95
CA MET A 374 6.26 -18.38 -0.55
C MET A 374 7.41 -19.08 0.16
N TYR A 375 7.12 -19.74 1.28
CA TYR A 375 7.98 -20.74 1.89
C TYR A 375 7.09 -21.85 2.44
N VAL A 376 7.09 -22.99 1.77
CA VAL A 376 6.42 -24.20 2.26
C VAL A 376 7.44 -25.28 2.55
N THR A 377 7.47 -25.78 3.78
CA THR A 377 8.30 -26.93 4.12
C THR A 377 7.54 -28.21 3.86
N SER A 378 7.77 -28.79 2.69
CA SER A 378 7.57 -30.22 2.42
C SER A 378 8.66 -31.02 3.15
N ALA A 379 8.33 -32.22 3.63
CA ALA A 379 9.23 -33.07 4.40
C ALA A 379 9.92 -34.15 3.54
N GLY A 380 9.61 -34.19 2.23
CA GLY A 380 10.06 -35.23 1.31
C GLY A 380 9.20 -36.48 1.44
N TYR A 381 9.41 -37.44 0.52
CA TYR A 381 8.55 -38.61 0.38
C TYR A 381 8.23 -39.34 1.69
N SER A 382 9.24 -39.68 2.50
CA SER A 382 9.03 -40.40 3.75
C SER A 382 8.49 -39.50 4.86
N GLY A 383 8.91 -38.24 4.90
CA GLY A 383 8.43 -37.25 5.85
C GLY A 383 6.95 -36.90 5.67
N ASP A 384 6.45 -36.98 4.44
CA ASP A 384 5.06 -36.66 4.10
C ASP A 384 4.14 -37.89 4.08
N GLY A 385 4.59 -39.02 4.65
CA GLY A 385 3.77 -40.21 4.85
C GLY A 385 3.88 -41.27 3.76
N ASN A 386 4.98 -41.27 2.98
CA ASN A 386 5.23 -42.21 1.89
C ASN A 386 4.18 -42.13 0.78
N VAL A 387 3.89 -40.91 0.33
CA VAL A 387 2.92 -40.63 -0.74
C VAL A 387 3.62 -40.02 -1.95
N ASP A 388 3.39 -40.59 -3.13
CA ASP A 388 4.05 -40.19 -4.38
C ASP A 388 3.56 -38.83 -4.89
N TYR A 389 2.30 -38.47 -4.58
CA TYR A 389 1.66 -37.24 -5.01
C TYR A 389 0.91 -36.57 -3.86
N ILE A 390 1.15 -35.27 -3.66
CA ILE A 390 0.45 -34.44 -2.68
C ILE A 390 -0.16 -33.23 -3.38
N ASP A 391 -1.47 -33.06 -3.20
CA ASP A 391 -2.17 -31.87 -3.64
C ASP A 391 -2.29 -30.86 -2.49
N ASN A 392 -1.41 -29.85 -2.49
CA ASN A 392 -1.46 -28.73 -1.54
C ASN A 392 -2.22 -27.51 -2.09
N THR A 393 -2.92 -27.61 -3.22
CA THR A 393 -3.62 -26.47 -3.85
C THR A 393 -4.73 -25.91 -2.95
N CYS A 394 -5.37 -26.73 -2.13
CA CYS A 394 -6.36 -26.27 -1.16
C CYS A 394 -5.76 -25.68 0.12
N ARG A 395 -4.44 -25.83 0.32
CA ARG A 395 -3.71 -25.49 1.55
C ARG A 395 -2.83 -24.26 1.39
N HIS A 396 -2.11 -24.16 0.28
CA HIS A 396 -1.11 -23.13 0.04
C HIS A 396 -1.36 -22.39 -1.28
N GLN A 397 -1.32 -21.06 -1.21
CA GLN A 397 -1.40 -20.16 -2.34
C GLN A 397 -0.27 -19.14 -2.29
N VAL A 398 0.39 -18.90 -3.41
CA VAL A 398 1.27 -17.74 -3.61
C VAL A 398 0.58 -16.70 -4.50
N ASN A 399 0.66 -15.43 -4.12
CA ASN A 399 0.15 -14.32 -4.93
C ASN A 399 1.30 -13.69 -5.71
N LEU A 400 1.21 -13.67 -7.04
CA LEU A 400 2.23 -13.14 -7.93
C LEU A 400 1.65 -12.06 -8.86
N ILE A 401 2.52 -11.24 -9.45
CA ILE A 401 2.17 -10.18 -10.39
C ILE A 401 2.66 -10.54 -11.79
N THR A 402 1.79 -10.38 -12.80
CA THR A 402 2.15 -10.58 -14.21
C THR A 402 3.25 -9.62 -14.66
N GLY A 403 4.14 -10.07 -15.53
CA GLY A 403 5.29 -9.28 -15.99
C GLY A 403 6.43 -9.11 -14.97
N ARG A 404 6.27 -9.56 -13.71
CA ARG A 404 7.34 -9.55 -12.71
C ARG A 404 8.15 -10.85 -12.72
N THR A 405 9.46 -10.72 -12.49
CA THR A 405 10.39 -11.86 -12.34
C THR A 405 10.51 -12.27 -10.87
N TYR A 406 10.47 -13.56 -10.63
CA TYR A 406 10.62 -14.21 -9.33
C TYR A 406 11.68 -15.31 -9.41
N SER A 407 12.22 -15.71 -8.27
CA SER A 407 13.07 -16.90 -8.16
C SER A 407 12.33 -18.01 -7.43
N LEU A 408 12.27 -19.19 -8.05
CA LEU A 408 11.83 -20.43 -7.42
C LEU A 408 13.06 -21.22 -6.93
N VAL A 409 13.03 -21.66 -5.67
CA VAL A 409 14.07 -22.45 -5.02
C VAL A 409 13.45 -23.72 -4.43
N VAL A 410 14.06 -24.86 -4.70
CA VAL A 410 13.61 -26.20 -4.24
C VAL A 410 14.79 -26.95 -3.64
N PHE A 411 14.64 -27.48 -2.44
CA PHE A 411 15.57 -28.45 -1.84
C PHE A 411 15.03 -29.88 -2.07
N ALA A 412 15.85 -30.88 -1.78
CA ALA A 412 15.45 -32.28 -1.86
C ALA A 412 15.72 -33.00 -0.53
N ALA A 413 14.80 -33.88 -0.12
CA ALA A 413 15.10 -34.88 0.91
C ALA A 413 16.05 -35.96 0.34
N GLN A 414 17.00 -36.43 1.14
CA GLN A 414 17.96 -37.48 0.76
C GLN A 414 18.44 -38.26 1.98
N PRO A 415 18.36 -39.61 2.00
CA PRO A 415 18.85 -40.40 3.12
C PRO A 415 20.39 -40.55 3.18
N ASN A 416 21.13 -40.46 2.06
CA ASN A 416 22.52 -40.95 1.98
C ASN A 416 23.54 -40.05 1.23
N GLY A 417 23.31 -38.74 1.11
CA GLY A 417 24.33 -37.77 0.68
C GLY A 417 24.83 -37.83 -0.78
N THR A 418 24.45 -38.83 -1.57
CA THR A 418 24.67 -38.87 -3.03
C THR A 418 23.47 -39.48 -3.73
N SER A 419 22.64 -38.65 -4.37
CA SER A 419 21.66 -39.12 -5.35
C SER A 419 21.63 -38.21 -6.58
N ASN A 420 21.38 -38.82 -7.73
CA ASN A 420 21.16 -38.18 -9.02
C ASN A 420 19.79 -37.46 -9.12
N ALA A 421 19.19 -37.07 -7.99
CA ALA A 421 17.93 -36.34 -7.92
C ALA A 421 18.01 -35.00 -8.67
N ARG A 422 16.93 -34.68 -9.39
CA ARG A 422 16.74 -33.43 -10.14
C ARG A 422 15.41 -32.81 -9.72
N ALA A 423 15.28 -31.50 -9.88
CA ALA A 423 14.04 -30.78 -9.60
C ALA A 423 13.50 -30.14 -10.88
N THR A 424 12.22 -30.35 -11.14
CA THR A 424 11.47 -29.67 -12.21
C THR A 424 10.24 -29.01 -11.60
N ALA A 425 9.85 -27.85 -12.09
CA ALA A 425 8.60 -27.23 -11.70
C ALA A 425 7.88 -26.56 -12.87
N TYR A 426 6.56 -26.58 -12.80
CA TYR A 426 5.65 -26.06 -13.81
C TYR A 426 4.62 -25.13 -13.19
N ILE A 427 4.17 -24.12 -13.91
CA ILE A 427 3.00 -23.30 -13.58
C ILE A 427 2.08 -23.29 -14.80
N ASP A 428 0.86 -23.76 -14.63
CA ASP A 428 -0.21 -23.73 -15.64
C ASP A 428 -0.73 -22.28 -15.77
N PHE A 429 -0.07 -21.48 -16.62
CA PHE A 429 -0.33 -20.05 -16.73
C PHE A 429 -1.61 -19.74 -17.49
N ASN A 430 -2.04 -20.63 -18.38
CA ASN A 430 -3.25 -20.47 -19.17
C ASN A 430 -4.47 -21.18 -18.55
N ASN A 431 -4.28 -21.86 -17.41
CA ASN A 431 -5.28 -22.56 -16.62
C ASN A 431 -6.04 -23.65 -17.39
N ASN A 432 -5.37 -24.38 -18.27
CA ASN A 432 -6.01 -25.40 -19.12
C ASN A 432 -5.81 -26.84 -18.59
N GLY A 433 -5.08 -27.03 -17.49
CA GLY A 433 -4.76 -28.34 -16.89
C GLY A 433 -3.61 -29.09 -17.58
N ASN A 434 -2.99 -28.48 -18.59
CA ASN A 434 -1.80 -28.94 -19.28
C ASN A 434 -0.57 -28.17 -18.76
N PHE A 435 0.60 -28.79 -18.81
CA PHE A 435 1.88 -28.19 -18.40
C PHE A 435 2.91 -28.19 -19.55
N THR A 436 2.49 -28.59 -20.75
CA THR A 436 3.36 -28.74 -21.91
C THR A 436 3.41 -27.48 -22.76
N ASP A 437 2.65 -26.43 -22.41
CA ASP A 437 2.65 -25.21 -23.18
C ASP A 437 3.96 -24.42 -22.99
N PRO A 438 4.45 -23.72 -24.04
CA PRO A 438 5.69 -22.95 -23.94
C PRO A 438 5.65 -21.91 -22.81
N GLY A 439 6.65 -21.95 -21.93
CA GLY A 439 6.80 -21.01 -20.81
C GLY A 439 6.21 -21.48 -19.48
N GLU A 440 5.53 -22.62 -19.43
CA GLU A 440 4.96 -23.17 -18.19
C GLU A 440 5.99 -23.91 -17.34
N MET A 441 7.06 -24.44 -17.92
CA MET A 441 8.18 -25.00 -17.16
C MET A 441 9.06 -23.87 -16.59
N VAL A 442 8.95 -23.63 -15.28
CA VAL A 442 9.60 -22.52 -14.57
C VAL A 442 10.90 -22.92 -13.86
N LEU A 443 11.16 -24.21 -13.72
CA LEU A 443 12.41 -24.77 -13.19
C LEU A 443 12.75 -26.06 -13.94
N ASP A 444 13.94 -26.12 -14.56
CA ASP A 444 14.52 -27.33 -15.17
C ASP A 444 16.02 -27.39 -14.87
N VAL A 445 16.36 -27.68 -13.61
CA VAL A 445 17.76 -27.76 -13.18
C VAL A 445 18.16 -29.21 -13.00
N ARG A 446 18.93 -29.71 -13.98
CA ARG A 446 19.28 -31.14 -14.13
C ARG A 446 20.55 -31.58 -13.38
N ALA A 447 21.15 -30.69 -12.59
CA ALA A 447 22.30 -31.01 -11.76
C ALA A 447 21.88 -31.92 -10.59
N PRO A 448 22.63 -33.00 -10.27
CA PRO A 448 22.30 -33.91 -9.18
C PRO A 448 22.53 -33.25 -7.81
N PHE A 449 21.64 -33.46 -6.85
CA PHE A 449 21.79 -32.91 -5.49
C PHE A 449 22.97 -33.55 -4.74
N THR A 450 23.90 -32.73 -4.24
CA THR A 450 25.14 -33.19 -3.59
C THR A 450 25.08 -33.24 -2.06
N GLY A 451 23.94 -32.88 -1.45
CA GLY A 451 23.77 -32.93 0.00
C GLY A 451 22.46 -32.27 0.48
N PRO A 452 22.15 -32.36 1.78
CA PRO A 452 20.87 -31.93 2.36
C PRO A 452 20.67 -30.40 2.40
N THR A 453 21.73 -29.61 2.20
CA THR A 453 21.68 -28.14 2.08
C THR A 453 21.77 -27.66 0.63
N ASP A 454 21.90 -28.57 -0.34
CA ASP A 454 21.92 -28.25 -1.75
C ASP A 454 20.51 -27.88 -2.24
N ARG A 455 20.44 -26.93 -3.19
CA ARG A 455 19.19 -26.33 -3.66
C ARG A 455 19.19 -26.18 -5.18
N ARG A 456 18.02 -26.28 -5.80
CA ARG A 456 17.80 -25.98 -7.23
C ARG A 456 17.07 -24.67 -7.32
N GLN A 457 17.54 -23.82 -8.23
CA GLN A 457 17.05 -22.46 -8.35
C GLN A 457 16.92 -22.08 -9.83
N ALA A 458 15.82 -21.43 -10.18
CA ALA A 458 15.66 -20.73 -11.45
C ALA A 458 14.86 -19.44 -11.23
N ASN A 459 15.12 -18.46 -12.10
CA ASN A 459 14.29 -17.27 -12.21
C ASN A 459 13.23 -17.52 -13.29
N PHE A 460 12.01 -17.07 -13.03
CA PHE A 460 10.91 -17.12 -13.99
C PHE A 460 10.15 -15.79 -13.98
N THR A 461 9.67 -15.37 -15.15
CA THR A 461 8.83 -14.18 -15.29
C THR A 461 7.40 -14.62 -15.53
N VAL A 462 6.46 -14.10 -14.74
CA VAL A 462 5.04 -14.40 -14.93
C VAL A 462 4.59 -13.79 -16.27
N PRO A 463 4.01 -14.55 -17.22
CA PRO A 463 3.58 -14.01 -18.50
C PRO A 463 2.49 -12.93 -18.35
N THR A 464 2.51 -11.90 -19.19
CA THR A 464 1.48 -10.84 -19.20
C THR A 464 0.12 -11.32 -19.73
N GLY A 465 0.09 -12.43 -20.48
CA GLY A 465 -1.13 -13.07 -20.98
C GLY A 465 -1.63 -14.24 -20.11
N ALA A 466 -1.08 -14.45 -18.92
CA ALA A 466 -1.53 -15.50 -18.02
C ALA A 466 -2.95 -15.23 -17.49
N VAL A 467 -3.68 -16.29 -17.15
CA VAL A 467 -5.03 -16.18 -16.56
C VAL A 467 -4.91 -15.52 -15.18
N LEU A 468 -5.63 -14.41 -15.03
CA LEU A 468 -5.67 -13.62 -13.81
C LEU A 468 -6.82 -14.05 -12.92
N CYS A 469 -6.73 -13.70 -11.64
CA CYS A 469 -7.85 -13.77 -10.71
C CYS A 469 -8.47 -15.17 -10.51
N ALA A 470 -7.76 -16.21 -10.93
CA ALA A 470 -8.16 -17.60 -10.79
C ALA A 470 -7.05 -18.38 -10.08
N PRO A 471 -7.41 -19.42 -9.30
CA PRO A 471 -6.43 -20.34 -8.76
C PRO A 471 -5.80 -21.14 -9.90
N LEU A 472 -4.52 -20.92 -10.14
CA LEU A 472 -3.69 -21.66 -11.09
C LEU A 472 -2.91 -22.75 -10.36
N ARG A 473 -2.47 -23.78 -11.10
CA ARG A 473 -1.71 -24.89 -10.53
C ARG A 473 -0.22 -24.71 -10.77
N MET A 474 0.57 -24.77 -9.71
CA MET A 474 2.01 -24.99 -9.77
C MET A 474 2.33 -26.41 -9.35
N ARG A 475 3.19 -27.09 -10.08
CA ARG A 475 3.64 -28.45 -9.80
C ARG A 475 5.14 -28.48 -9.58
N VAL A 476 5.60 -29.14 -8.51
CA VAL A 476 7.02 -29.32 -8.18
C VAL A 476 7.31 -30.82 -8.09
N ILE A 477 8.33 -31.27 -8.82
CA ILE A 477 8.70 -32.68 -8.94
C ILE A 477 10.18 -32.83 -8.57
N VAL A 478 10.49 -33.78 -7.69
CA VAL A 478 11.87 -34.17 -7.38
C VAL A 478 12.02 -35.69 -7.50
N ASP A 479 12.90 -36.15 -8.38
CA ASP A 479 13.10 -37.57 -8.73
C ASP A 479 14.55 -37.81 -9.26
N PRO A 480 15.16 -39.01 -9.13
CA PRO A 480 16.49 -39.31 -9.66
C PRO A 480 16.54 -39.46 -11.19
N SER A 481 17.71 -39.24 -11.80
CA SER A 481 17.87 -39.13 -13.26
C SER A 481 17.45 -40.38 -14.07
N GLY A 482 16.49 -40.19 -14.98
CA GLY A 482 16.09 -41.00 -16.14
C GLY A 482 15.42 -40.05 -17.17
N THR A 483 14.92 -40.50 -18.33
CA THR A 483 14.34 -39.61 -19.38
C THR A 483 13.37 -38.55 -18.84
N THR A 484 13.35 -37.36 -19.47
CA THR A 484 12.53 -36.15 -19.17
C THR A 484 11.42 -36.34 -18.12
N LEU A 485 11.57 -35.65 -16.98
CA LEU A 485 10.55 -35.56 -15.92
C LEU A 485 9.34 -34.76 -16.43
N GLY A 486 8.44 -35.44 -17.13
CA GLY A 486 7.20 -34.86 -17.60
C GLY A 486 6.26 -34.56 -16.44
N ALA A 487 5.51 -33.46 -16.52
CA ALA A 487 4.58 -33.04 -15.48
C ALA A 487 3.54 -34.12 -15.10
N CYS A 488 3.24 -35.06 -16.00
CA CYS A 488 2.27 -36.15 -15.81
C CYS A 488 2.92 -37.54 -15.71
N SER A 489 4.24 -37.62 -15.76
CA SER A 489 4.95 -38.90 -15.79
C SER A 489 5.05 -39.49 -14.39
N ALA A 490 5.06 -40.83 -14.30
CA ALA A 490 5.34 -41.50 -13.03
C ALA A 490 6.78 -41.15 -12.59
N THR A 491 6.93 -40.82 -11.30
CA THR A 491 8.25 -40.71 -10.68
C THR A 491 8.87 -42.11 -10.56
N SER A 492 10.19 -42.22 -10.51
CA SER A 492 10.88 -43.51 -10.35
C SER A 492 11.05 -43.86 -8.86
N TYR A 493 11.41 -42.86 -8.05
CA TYR A 493 11.66 -42.97 -6.60
C TYR A 493 11.26 -41.70 -5.83
N GLY A 494 10.80 -40.69 -6.56
CA GLY A 494 10.59 -39.33 -6.13
C GLY A 494 9.13 -38.97 -5.89
N GLN A 495 8.88 -37.71 -5.57
CA GLN A 495 7.57 -37.20 -5.21
C GLN A 495 7.18 -35.99 -6.06
N THR A 496 5.88 -35.83 -6.28
CA THR A 496 5.27 -34.67 -6.92
C THR A 496 4.34 -33.93 -5.95
N GLU A 497 4.42 -32.60 -5.94
CA GLU A 497 3.57 -31.75 -5.10
C GLU A 497 2.97 -30.60 -5.90
N ASP A 498 1.67 -30.35 -5.69
CA ASP A 498 0.94 -29.26 -6.33
C ASP A 498 0.58 -28.14 -5.35
N TYR A 499 0.61 -26.90 -5.82
CA TYR A 499 0.37 -25.67 -5.06
C TYR A 499 -0.49 -24.70 -5.86
N THR A 500 -1.20 -23.79 -5.19
CA THR A 500 -1.95 -22.74 -5.88
C THR A 500 -1.08 -21.52 -6.17
N VAL A 501 -1.16 -21.01 -7.39
CA VAL A 501 -0.64 -19.70 -7.79
C VAL A 501 -1.84 -18.81 -8.12
N TYR A 502 -1.85 -17.59 -7.62
CA TYR A 502 -2.89 -16.62 -7.92
C TYR A 502 -2.25 -15.37 -8.50
N LEU A 503 -2.69 -14.99 -9.72
CA LEU A 503 -2.06 -13.92 -10.47
C LEU A 503 -2.90 -12.66 -10.46
N HIS A 504 -2.20 -11.54 -10.23
CA HIS A 504 -2.72 -10.19 -10.32
C HIS A 504 -2.05 -9.45 -11.47
N ASN A 505 -2.73 -8.47 -12.06
CA ASN A 505 -2.12 -7.62 -13.07
C ASN A 505 -1.06 -6.69 -12.47
N ASN A 506 -0.03 -6.35 -13.26
CA ASN A 506 0.87 -5.26 -12.95
C ASN A 506 0.16 -3.91 -13.16
N HIS A 507 -0.70 -3.56 -12.22
CA HIS A 507 -1.36 -2.27 -12.18
C HIS A 507 -1.26 -1.74 -10.74
N PRO A 508 -0.62 -0.60 -10.49
CA PRO A 508 -1.02 0.25 -9.38
C PRO A 508 -2.52 0.57 -9.59
N PRO A 509 -3.34 0.67 -8.55
CA PRO A 509 -4.79 0.71 -8.68
C PRO A 509 -5.21 1.96 -9.49
N VAL A 510 -5.56 1.75 -10.77
CA VAL A 510 -6.31 2.75 -11.56
C VAL A 510 -7.80 2.39 -11.59
N PHE A 511 -8.17 1.23 -11.07
CA PHE A 511 -9.54 0.99 -10.64
C PHE A 511 -9.70 1.55 -9.23
N GLY A 512 -10.35 2.71 -9.11
CA GLY A 512 -10.87 3.18 -7.83
C GLY A 512 -10.28 4.48 -7.28
N SER A 513 -9.95 5.49 -8.08
CA SER A 513 -9.84 6.82 -7.45
C SER A 513 -11.22 7.21 -6.92
N VAL A 514 -11.35 7.32 -5.60
CA VAL A 514 -12.53 7.88 -4.96
C VAL A 514 -12.21 9.34 -4.68
N THR A 515 -13.11 10.23 -5.03
CA THR A 515 -13.05 11.61 -4.54
C THR A 515 -14.22 11.87 -3.62
N ILE A 516 -14.06 12.75 -2.65
CA ILE A 516 -15.20 13.35 -1.96
C ILE A 516 -15.43 14.77 -2.48
N SER A 517 -16.69 15.20 -2.49
CA SER A 517 -17.06 16.56 -2.89
C SER A 517 -16.33 17.61 -2.04
N ASP A 518 -15.48 18.40 -2.68
CA ASP A 518 -14.71 19.48 -2.07
C ASP A 518 -14.88 20.76 -2.92
N PRO A 519 -15.44 21.86 -2.37
CA PRO A 519 -15.97 21.95 -1.01
C PRO A 519 -17.30 21.17 -0.87
N PRO A 520 -17.66 20.74 0.36
CA PRO A 520 -18.94 20.11 0.63
C PRO A 520 -20.11 21.05 0.33
N ILE A 521 -21.28 20.47 0.07
CA ILE A 521 -22.52 21.26 0.01
C ILE A 521 -22.74 21.87 1.40
N GLY A 522 -22.77 23.21 1.46
CA GLY A 522 -22.70 24.00 2.70
C GLY A 522 -21.47 24.91 2.78
N GLY A 523 -20.47 24.69 1.92
CA GLY A 523 -19.27 25.52 1.77
C GLY A 523 -18.11 25.11 2.68
N ASN A 524 -16.90 25.51 2.31
CA ASN A 524 -15.70 25.42 3.12
C ASN A 524 -14.78 26.61 2.73
N PRO A 525 -14.66 27.67 3.56
CA PRO A 525 -15.13 27.78 4.94
C PRO A 525 -16.66 27.89 5.07
N SER A 526 -17.21 27.30 6.14
CA SER A 526 -18.64 27.37 6.51
C SER A 526 -18.85 27.98 7.90
N CYS A 527 -20.09 28.26 8.28
CA CYS A 527 -20.39 28.80 9.62
C CYS A 527 -20.50 27.64 10.63
N PHE A 528 -20.22 27.88 11.92
CA PHE A 528 -20.06 26.86 12.97
C PHE A 528 -21.22 25.87 13.14
N ILE A 529 -22.41 26.19 12.63
CA ILE A 529 -23.62 25.35 12.74
C ILE A 529 -24.19 24.92 11.38
N THR A 530 -23.50 25.21 10.28
CA THR A 530 -23.96 24.83 8.94
C THR A 530 -23.86 23.30 8.79
N GLN A 531 -24.97 22.65 8.46
CA GLN A 531 -24.99 21.24 8.05
C GLN A 531 -24.22 21.08 6.73
N LEU A 532 -23.26 20.18 6.71
CA LEU A 532 -22.43 19.88 5.55
C LEU A 532 -22.88 18.56 4.94
N LYS A 533 -22.81 18.48 3.61
CA LYS A 533 -23.11 17.27 2.85
C LYS A 533 -21.97 16.94 1.89
N PHE A 534 -21.48 15.71 1.99
CA PHE A 534 -20.39 15.15 1.18
C PHE A 534 -20.91 14.03 0.28
N TYR A 535 -20.35 13.91 -0.92
CA TYR A 535 -20.55 12.77 -1.81
C TYR A 535 -19.23 12.09 -2.10
N ALA A 536 -19.16 10.77 -1.98
CA ALA A 536 -18.06 9.96 -2.43
C ALA A 536 -18.32 9.53 -3.88
N VAL A 537 -17.50 10.00 -4.81
CA VAL A 537 -17.60 9.71 -6.24
C VAL A 537 -16.45 8.79 -6.64
N PRO A 538 -16.74 7.51 -6.91
CA PRO A 538 -15.76 6.60 -7.51
C PRO A 538 -15.53 6.92 -8.99
N SER A 539 -14.35 6.59 -9.51
CA SER A 539 -14.01 6.65 -10.94
C SER A 539 -15.02 5.90 -11.82
N SER A 540 -15.29 6.40 -13.02
CA SER A 540 -16.22 5.76 -13.96
C SER A 540 -15.79 4.33 -14.31
N GLY A 541 -16.74 3.39 -14.33
CA GLY A 541 -16.50 2.00 -14.74
C GLY A 541 -16.28 1.00 -13.60
N ILE A 542 -16.47 1.39 -12.32
CA ILE A 542 -16.41 0.46 -11.19
C ILE A 542 -17.81 0.17 -10.61
N THR A 543 -18.09 -1.09 -10.29
CA THR A 543 -19.34 -1.51 -9.64
C THR A 543 -19.17 -1.44 -8.13
N VAL A 544 -19.72 -0.41 -7.49
CA VAL A 544 -19.58 -0.20 -6.05
C VAL A 544 -20.44 -1.17 -5.25
N THR A 545 -19.88 -1.75 -4.18
CA THR A 545 -20.55 -2.67 -3.26
C THR A 545 -20.81 -2.06 -1.88
N GLY A 546 -20.17 -0.94 -1.52
CA GLY A 546 -20.46 -0.22 -0.28
C GLY A 546 -19.53 0.96 0.02
N TYR A 547 -19.85 1.70 1.08
CA TYR A 547 -19.09 2.87 1.55
C TYR A 547 -18.85 2.79 3.06
N LYS A 548 -17.76 3.42 3.53
CA LYS A 548 -17.52 3.74 4.94
C LYS A 548 -16.95 5.16 5.05
N TRP A 549 -17.51 5.97 5.94
CA TRP A 549 -17.03 7.33 6.19
C TRP A 549 -16.21 7.41 7.49
N TYR A 550 -15.21 8.27 7.47
CA TYR A 550 -14.27 8.46 8.58
C TYR A 550 -14.22 9.93 8.98
N LYS A 551 -14.25 10.18 10.29
CA LYS A 551 -13.94 11.46 10.93
C LYS A 551 -12.66 11.28 11.73
N ASN A 552 -11.60 12.04 11.43
CA ASN A 552 -10.32 11.95 12.13
C ASN A 552 -9.85 10.48 12.25
N HIS A 553 -9.88 9.74 11.13
CA HIS A 553 -9.57 8.30 11.02
C HIS A 553 -10.48 7.33 11.81
N THR A 554 -11.52 7.82 12.48
CA THR A 554 -12.49 6.99 13.20
C THR A 554 -13.75 6.78 12.34
N VAL A 555 -14.25 5.55 12.25
CA VAL A 555 -15.45 5.22 11.47
C VAL A 555 -16.68 5.94 12.04
N ILE A 556 -17.45 6.60 11.16
CA ILE A 556 -18.76 7.15 11.49
C ILE A 556 -19.79 6.01 11.39
N SER A 557 -20.26 5.52 12.54
CA SER A 557 -21.21 4.41 12.59
C SER A 557 -22.50 4.74 11.83
N GLY A 558 -22.98 3.79 11.01
CA GLY A 558 -24.20 3.93 10.21
C GLY A 558 -24.07 4.70 8.88
N ALA A 559 -22.93 5.34 8.60
CA ALA A 559 -22.69 6.03 7.34
C ALA A 559 -22.15 5.06 6.26
N THR A 560 -23.06 4.39 5.56
CA THR A 560 -22.75 3.29 4.61
C THR A 560 -23.09 3.57 3.14
N THR A 561 -23.61 4.76 2.84
CA THR A 561 -23.97 5.19 1.48
C THR A 561 -22.90 6.09 0.87
N ASP A 562 -23.07 6.41 -0.41
CA ASP A 562 -22.24 7.35 -1.16
C ASP A 562 -22.28 8.79 -0.63
N THR A 563 -23.12 9.08 0.36
CA THR A 563 -23.42 10.43 0.83
C THR A 563 -23.32 10.50 2.35
N LEU A 564 -22.56 11.46 2.88
CA LEU A 564 -22.53 11.81 4.30
C LEU A 564 -23.20 13.15 4.53
N VAL A 565 -24.18 13.23 5.44
CA VAL A 565 -24.79 14.48 5.89
C VAL A 565 -24.54 14.64 7.39
N THR A 566 -23.90 15.72 7.81
CA THR A 566 -23.58 15.94 9.23
C THR A 566 -23.48 17.43 9.59
N SER A 567 -23.93 17.78 10.81
CA SER A 567 -23.78 19.10 11.41
C SER A 567 -22.81 19.12 12.60
N THR A 568 -22.22 17.97 12.96
CA THR A 568 -21.41 17.79 14.19
C THR A 568 -19.92 18.02 13.97
N LEU A 569 -19.52 18.50 12.80
CA LEU A 569 -18.11 18.75 12.45
C LEU A 569 -17.63 20.09 13.04
N ALA A 570 -16.58 20.02 13.84
CA ALA A 570 -15.88 21.16 14.40
C ALA A 570 -14.87 21.74 13.39
N ASN A 571 -14.31 22.92 13.71
CA ASN A 571 -13.19 23.47 12.95
C ASN A 571 -11.99 22.51 13.01
N ASN A 572 -11.32 22.30 11.87
CA ASN A 572 -10.21 21.38 11.66
C ASN A 572 -10.54 19.88 11.78
N ASP A 573 -11.82 19.49 11.87
CA ASP A 573 -12.17 18.08 11.68
C ASP A 573 -11.82 17.65 10.24
N THR A 574 -11.40 16.40 10.10
CA THR A 574 -11.02 15.80 8.81
C THR A 574 -12.01 14.70 8.41
N ILE A 575 -12.39 14.66 7.13
CA ILE A 575 -13.37 13.71 6.58
C ILE A 575 -12.82 13.02 5.34
N PHE A 576 -12.97 11.70 5.26
CA PHE A 576 -12.74 10.92 4.03
C PHE A 576 -13.67 9.71 3.97
N ALA A 577 -13.81 9.13 2.78
CA ALA A 577 -14.58 7.92 2.53
C ALA A 577 -13.69 6.76 2.06
N ARG A 578 -14.10 5.53 2.35
CA ARG A 578 -13.60 4.30 1.74
C ARG A 578 -14.72 3.65 0.95
N VAL A 579 -14.46 3.36 -0.33
CA VAL A 579 -15.41 2.75 -1.25
C VAL A 579 -14.98 1.33 -1.54
N PHE A 580 -15.92 0.41 -1.47
CA PHE A 580 -15.72 -0.99 -1.84
C PHE A 580 -16.30 -1.20 -3.24
N PHE A 581 -15.59 -1.88 -4.14
CA PHE A 581 -16.03 -2.09 -5.53
C PHE A 581 -15.63 -3.46 -6.05
N VAL A 582 -16.32 -3.95 -7.07
CA VAL A 582 -15.98 -5.20 -7.77
C VAL A 582 -14.87 -4.92 -8.78
N SER A 583 -13.71 -5.52 -8.56
CA SER A 583 -12.60 -5.66 -9.50
C SER A 583 -12.72 -6.98 -10.28
N PRO A 584 -11.90 -7.20 -11.34
CA PRO A 584 -11.83 -8.50 -12.02
C PRO A 584 -11.49 -9.68 -11.07
N CYS A 585 -10.86 -9.41 -9.92
CA CYS A 585 -10.51 -10.42 -8.91
C CYS A 585 -11.48 -10.49 -7.71
N GLY A 586 -12.63 -9.80 -7.77
CA GLY A 586 -13.60 -9.74 -6.67
C GLY A 586 -13.66 -8.37 -5.98
N ILE A 587 -14.19 -8.30 -4.75
CA ILE A 587 -14.39 -7.01 -4.05
C ILE A 587 -13.06 -6.45 -3.56
N ASP A 588 -12.73 -5.24 -3.99
CA ASP A 588 -11.59 -4.43 -3.58
C ASP A 588 -12.07 -3.13 -2.93
N SER A 589 -11.17 -2.28 -2.43
CA SER A 589 -11.53 -0.98 -1.86
C SER A 589 -10.51 0.11 -2.12
N ALA A 590 -10.98 1.34 -2.23
CA ALA A 590 -10.14 2.51 -2.35
C ALA A 590 -10.58 3.63 -1.41
N GLN A 591 -9.61 4.44 -0.98
CA GLN A 591 -9.82 5.55 -0.07
C GLN A 591 -9.86 6.87 -0.86
N SER A 592 -10.71 7.79 -0.43
CA SER A 592 -10.79 9.12 -1.03
C SER A 592 -9.69 10.06 -0.55
N ASN A 593 -9.61 11.22 -1.21
CA ASN A 593 -9.00 12.40 -0.61
C ASN A 593 -9.69 12.75 0.73
N GLN A 594 -8.95 13.45 1.58
CA GLN A 594 -9.42 13.94 2.87
C GLN A 594 -9.70 15.44 2.79
N ASP A 595 -10.88 15.86 3.25
CA ASP A 595 -11.26 17.28 3.35
C ASP A 595 -11.14 17.75 4.80
N THR A 596 -10.66 18.98 5.01
CA THR A 596 -10.49 19.61 6.32
C THR A 596 -11.49 20.73 6.51
N ILE A 597 -12.30 20.65 7.55
CA ILE A 597 -13.42 21.59 7.73
C ILE A 597 -12.96 22.90 8.34
N HIS A 598 -13.07 23.99 7.58
CA HIS A 598 -12.82 25.34 8.07
C HIS A 598 -14.14 26.00 8.47
N ARG A 599 -14.22 26.45 9.72
CA ARG A 599 -15.37 27.18 10.27
C ARG A 599 -15.00 28.66 10.49
N ALA A 600 -15.77 29.59 9.91
CA ALA A 600 -15.50 31.04 9.97
C ALA A 600 -16.70 31.84 10.53
N ALA A 601 -16.40 33.03 11.08
CA ALA A 601 -17.41 33.93 11.66
C ALA A 601 -18.15 34.79 10.61
N THR A 602 -17.54 35.08 9.45
CA THR A 602 -18.17 35.84 8.34
C THR A 602 -17.73 35.29 6.97
N VAL A 603 -18.63 35.31 5.96
CA VAL A 603 -18.39 34.76 4.60
C VAL A 603 -19.19 35.57 3.53
N ALA A 604 -18.65 35.84 2.32
CA ALA A 604 -19.33 36.62 1.25
C ALA A 604 -19.96 35.75 0.12
N PRO A 605 -21.14 36.11 -0.46
CA PRO A 605 -21.85 35.36 -1.52
C PRO A 605 -21.63 35.83 -2.98
N ALA A 606 -21.89 34.97 -4.00
CA ALA A 606 -21.83 35.30 -5.46
C ALA A 606 -22.83 34.50 -6.36
N VAL A 607 -23.24 35.02 -7.55
CA VAL A 607 -24.25 34.41 -8.48
C VAL A 607 -24.04 34.71 -10.00
N SER A 608 -24.43 33.80 -10.93
CA SER A 608 -24.43 33.98 -12.41
C SER A 608 -25.61 33.27 -13.14
N ILE A 609 -25.93 33.64 -14.40
CA ILE A 609 -27.04 33.07 -15.22
C ILE A 609 -26.64 32.70 -16.68
N ALA A 610 -27.40 31.79 -17.30
CA ALA A 610 -27.26 31.33 -18.70
C ALA A 610 -28.60 31.23 -19.46
N LEU A 611 -28.58 31.34 -20.80
CA LEU A 611 -29.72 31.06 -21.70
C LEU A 611 -29.73 29.55 -22.05
N THR A 612 -30.81 28.86 -21.71
CA THR A 612 -30.91 27.39 -21.77
C THR A 612 -32.04 26.89 -22.67
N GLY A 613 -32.85 27.77 -23.25
CA GLY A 613 -33.90 27.41 -24.21
C GLY A 613 -34.37 28.58 -25.06
N GLY A 614 -34.73 28.30 -26.32
CA GLY A 614 -35.04 29.30 -27.34
C GLY A 614 -33.79 29.90 -27.99
N ALA A 615 -33.98 30.79 -28.96
CA ALA A 615 -32.90 31.46 -29.67
C ALA A 615 -33.15 32.97 -29.73
N ILE A 616 -32.06 33.73 -29.73
CA ILE A 616 -32.08 35.18 -29.97
C ILE A 616 -31.09 35.46 -31.11
N PRO A 617 -31.56 35.88 -32.32
CA PRO A 617 -32.94 36.18 -32.71
C PRO A 617 -33.83 34.93 -32.94
N GLY A 618 -35.14 34.99 -32.65
CA GLY A 618 -36.11 33.87 -32.76
C GLY A 618 -37.47 34.24 -33.41
N CYS A 619 -38.53 33.48 -33.16
CA CYS A 619 -39.92 33.89 -33.45
C CYS A 619 -40.58 34.52 -32.21
N VAL A 620 -41.59 35.38 -32.38
CA VAL A 620 -42.19 36.12 -31.26
C VAL A 620 -42.97 35.24 -30.28
N ASP A 621 -43.45 34.09 -30.76
CA ASP A 621 -44.10 33.03 -29.97
C ASP A 621 -43.12 31.98 -29.43
N ASP A 622 -41.81 32.11 -29.70
CA ASP A 622 -40.80 31.24 -29.09
C ASP A 622 -40.65 31.55 -27.60
N THR A 623 -40.57 30.49 -26.79
CA THR A 623 -40.31 30.61 -25.35
C THR A 623 -38.81 30.63 -25.08
N LEU A 624 -38.30 31.74 -24.53
CA LEU A 624 -36.94 31.88 -24.01
C LEU A 624 -36.86 31.36 -22.56
N THR A 625 -35.80 30.61 -22.23
CA THR A 625 -35.56 30.07 -20.89
C THR A 625 -34.18 30.47 -20.38
N PHE A 626 -34.12 31.11 -19.21
CA PHE A 626 -32.88 31.48 -18.51
C PHE A 626 -32.75 30.72 -17.18
N THR A 627 -31.55 30.30 -16.81
CA THR A 627 -31.27 29.52 -15.58
C THR A 627 -30.07 30.07 -14.82
N VAL A 628 -30.11 30.05 -13.48
CA VAL A 628 -28.93 30.30 -12.61
C VAL A 628 -27.87 29.24 -12.86
N SER A 629 -26.66 29.65 -13.27
CA SER A 629 -25.58 28.75 -13.71
C SER A 629 -24.53 28.45 -12.64
N LYS A 630 -24.30 29.34 -11.66
CA LYS A 630 -23.32 29.14 -10.59
C LYS A 630 -23.63 30.02 -9.37
N THR A 631 -23.36 29.50 -8.17
CA THR A 631 -23.53 30.19 -6.88
C THR A 631 -22.35 29.90 -5.93
N THR A 632 -21.93 30.88 -5.12
CA THR A 632 -20.93 30.70 -4.05
C THR A 632 -21.50 31.20 -2.73
N ASN A 633 -21.37 30.41 -1.66
CA ASN A 633 -21.92 30.67 -0.33
C ASN A 633 -23.40 31.13 -0.33
N PRO A 634 -24.33 30.40 -1.00
CA PRO A 634 -25.71 30.86 -1.15
C PRO A 634 -26.55 30.77 0.15
N GLY A 635 -26.05 30.09 1.19
CA GLY A 635 -26.84 29.75 2.38
C GLY A 635 -27.73 28.52 2.15
N THR A 636 -28.53 28.16 3.14
CA THR A 636 -29.39 26.96 3.10
C THR A 636 -30.68 27.16 2.30
N ALA A 637 -31.11 28.41 2.11
CA ALA A 637 -32.29 28.79 1.32
C ALA A 637 -32.11 30.19 0.69
N PRO A 638 -31.26 30.35 -0.35
CA PRO A 638 -31.15 31.61 -1.08
C PRO A 638 -32.48 31.98 -1.74
N SER A 639 -32.80 33.28 -1.78
CA SER A 639 -33.88 33.80 -2.62
C SER A 639 -33.32 34.48 -3.87
N TYR A 640 -34.05 34.38 -4.98
CA TYR A 640 -33.67 34.94 -6.28
C TYR A 640 -34.73 35.91 -6.78
N THR A 641 -34.31 37.08 -7.25
CA THR A 641 -35.19 38.10 -7.83
C THR A 641 -34.69 38.46 -9.22
N TRP A 642 -35.47 38.09 -10.26
CA TRP A 642 -35.17 38.44 -11.64
C TRP A 642 -35.50 39.92 -11.92
N GLN A 643 -34.71 40.56 -12.78
CA GLN A 643 -34.81 41.98 -13.12
C GLN A 643 -34.87 42.19 -14.63
N TYR A 644 -35.67 43.17 -15.06
CA TYR A 644 -35.82 43.64 -16.44
C TYR A 644 -35.35 45.09 -16.54
N ASN A 645 -34.42 45.43 -17.44
CA ASN A 645 -33.89 46.80 -17.63
C ASN A 645 -33.56 47.51 -16.30
N ASN A 646 -32.92 46.79 -15.38
CA ASN A 646 -32.51 47.24 -14.05
C ASN A 646 -33.63 47.55 -13.03
N GLY A 647 -34.90 47.30 -13.36
CA GLY A 647 -36.04 47.36 -12.42
C GLY A 647 -36.46 45.99 -11.88
N ALA A 648 -37.04 45.97 -10.68
CA ALA A 648 -37.73 44.78 -10.15
C ALA A 648 -39.02 44.50 -10.95
N LEU A 649 -39.31 43.23 -11.20
CA LEU A 649 -40.47 42.79 -12.00
C LEU A 649 -41.81 43.14 -11.33
N ALA A 650 -42.60 44.03 -11.95
CA ALA A 650 -44.03 44.16 -11.70
C ALA A 650 -44.79 43.40 -12.79
N LEU A 651 -45.70 42.50 -12.39
CA LEU A 651 -46.55 41.71 -13.28
C LEU A 651 -47.40 42.66 -14.15
N SER A 652 -47.21 42.65 -15.47
CA SER A 652 -48.17 43.26 -16.40
C SER A 652 -48.68 42.18 -17.35
N SER A 653 -49.98 42.23 -17.64
CA SER A 653 -50.76 41.24 -18.40
C SER A 653 -50.42 41.17 -19.89
N SER A 654 -49.34 41.81 -20.35
CA SER A 654 -48.96 41.89 -21.76
C SER A 654 -47.74 41.03 -22.12
N ASN A 655 -46.90 40.64 -21.15
CA ASN A 655 -45.76 39.75 -21.33
C ASN A 655 -45.94 38.52 -20.42
N SER A 656 -46.24 37.37 -21.00
CA SER A 656 -46.50 36.14 -20.26
C SER A 656 -45.19 35.51 -19.74
N ILE A 657 -44.72 35.99 -18.60
CA ILE A 657 -43.65 35.36 -17.81
C ILE A 657 -44.27 34.17 -17.08
N ILE A 658 -43.74 32.97 -17.32
CA ILE A 658 -44.34 31.72 -16.83
C ILE A 658 -43.79 31.35 -15.43
N SER A 659 -42.64 31.90 -15.00
CA SER A 659 -42.09 31.69 -13.65
C SER A 659 -41.17 32.83 -13.19
N ASN A 660 -41.59 33.62 -12.20
CA ASN A 660 -40.73 34.58 -11.51
C ASN A 660 -40.66 34.21 -10.01
N GLY A 661 -39.49 33.77 -9.54
CA GLY A 661 -39.29 33.41 -8.12
C GLY A 661 -38.40 32.19 -7.86
N GLY A 662 -37.73 31.65 -8.86
CA GLY A 662 -36.82 30.50 -8.72
C GLY A 662 -35.55 30.66 -9.54
N THR A 663 -34.80 29.57 -9.65
CA THR A 663 -33.55 29.52 -10.44
C THR A 663 -33.78 29.56 -11.95
N VAL A 664 -35.04 29.53 -12.42
CA VAL A 664 -35.41 29.52 -13.84
C VAL A 664 -36.44 30.61 -14.15
N LEU A 665 -36.22 31.33 -15.26
CA LEU A 665 -37.14 32.29 -15.85
C LEU A 665 -37.52 31.83 -17.26
N LYS A 666 -38.82 31.63 -17.52
CA LYS A 666 -39.37 31.39 -18.87
C LYS A 666 -40.21 32.58 -19.33
N ALA A 667 -39.95 33.10 -20.52
CA ALA A 667 -40.68 34.24 -21.08
C ALA A 667 -40.81 34.11 -22.61
N PHE A 668 -41.95 34.53 -23.15
CA PHE A 668 -42.20 34.66 -24.59
C PHE A 668 -42.81 36.04 -24.87
N ASN A 669 -42.86 36.46 -26.14
CA ASN A 669 -43.41 37.76 -26.56
C ASN A 669 -42.75 38.98 -25.87
N LEU A 670 -41.43 38.93 -25.64
CA LEU A 670 -40.68 40.04 -25.02
C LEU A 670 -40.36 41.11 -26.07
N PRO A 671 -40.59 42.41 -25.82
CA PRO A 671 -40.19 43.46 -26.75
C PRO A 671 -38.71 43.35 -27.13
N ALA A 672 -38.38 43.62 -28.40
CA ALA A 672 -37.00 43.63 -28.86
C ALA A 672 -36.17 44.67 -28.07
N GLY A 673 -34.93 44.30 -27.68
CA GLY A 673 -34.05 45.17 -26.89
C GLY A 673 -34.19 45.08 -25.36
N THR A 674 -34.96 44.11 -24.85
CA THR A 674 -35.14 43.82 -23.41
C THR A 674 -33.87 43.28 -22.75
N THR A 675 -33.38 43.81 -21.61
CA THR A 675 -32.28 43.21 -20.81
C THR A 675 -32.73 42.39 -19.59
N ILE A 676 -32.14 41.20 -19.37
CA ILE A 676 -32.51 40.24 -18.28
C ILE A 676 -31.32 39.92 -17.36
N ARG A 677 -31.48 40.00 -16.02
CA ARG A 677 -30.49 39.57 -14.97
C ARG A 677 -31.15 39.08 -13.66
N VAL A 678 -30.40 38.55 -12.68
CA VAL A 678 -30.92 38.09 -11.36
C VAL A 678 -30.10 38.62 -10.17
N GLN A 679 -30.78 38.91 -9.05
CA GLN A 679 -30.18 39.22 -7.74
C GLN A 679 -30.45 38.06 -6.76
N MET A 680 -29.43 37.64 -6.02
CA MET A 680 -29.52 36.61 -4.96
C MET A 680 -29.44 37.27 -3.58
N MET A 681 -30.22 36.79 -2.62
CA MET A 681 -30.11 37.14 -1.19
C MET A 681 -29.83 35.88 -0.34
N ASN A 682 -28.80 35.94 0.49
CA ASN A 682 -28.43 34.93 1.49
C ASN A 682 -28.98 35.34 2.88
N THR A 683 -29.67 34.42 3.54
CA THR A 683 -30.34 34.61 4.84
C THR A 683 -29.56 34.06 6.05
N THR A 684 -28.34 33.53 5.87
CA THR A 684 -27.51 33.04 7.00
C THR A 684 -26.85 34.18 7.79
N GLY A 685 -26.80 34.06 9.11
CA GLY A 685 -26.37 35.14 10.03
C GLY A 685 -24.90 35.56 9.96
N CYS A 686 -24.09 34.89 9.14
CA CYS A 686 -22.65 35.15 8.93
C CYS A 686 -22.37 35.73 7.53
N ALA A 687 -23.37 35.92 6.67
CA ALA A 687 -23.19 36.41 5.31
C ALA A 687 -23.02 37.94 5.25
N VAL A 688 -21.86 38.43 4.80
CA VAL A 688 -21.57 39.88 4.71
C VAL A 688 -20.89 40.21 3.37
N PRO A 689 -21.51 41.01 2.47
CA PRO A 689 -22.91 41.49 2.49
C PRO A 689 -23.90 40.36 2.18
N THR A 690 -25.19 40.58 2.44
CA THR A 690 -26.25 39.55 2.29
C THR A 690 -26.76 39.35 0.86
N THR A 691 -26.24 40.06 -0.15
CA THR A 691 -26.74 40.01 -1.55
C THR A 691 -25.64 39.93 -2.61
N ALA A 692 -25.97 39.35 -3.79
CA ALA A 692 -25.11 39.26 -4.97
C ALA A 692 -25.91 39.45 -6.29
N THR A 693 -25.29 39.94 -7.38
CA THR A 693 -25.94 40.22 -8.69
C THR A 693 -25.25 39.50 -9.86
N SER A 694 -26.02 39.00 -10.85
CA SER A 694 -25.51 38.25 -12.02
C SER A 694 -25.14 39.09 -13.26
N ASN A 695 -24.67 38.40 -14.31
CA ASN A 695 -24.57 38.86 -15.72
C ASN A 695 -25.97 39.05 -16.40
N SER A 696 -26.02 39.56 -17.65
CA SER A 696 -27.28 39.90 -18.38
C SER A 696 -27.38 39.52 -19.88
N PHE A 697 -28.61 39.39 -20.44
CA PHE A 697 -28.94 39.05 -21.88
C PHE A 697 -29.93 40.02 -22.56
N THR A 698 -29.96 40.12 -23.93
CA THR A 698 -30.84 41.06 -24.74
C THR A 698 -31.62 40.40 -25.92
N THR A 699 -32.90 40.71 -26.27
CA THR A 699 -33.86 39.99 -27.22
C THR A 699 -34.09 40.53 -28.69
N SER A 700 -34.51 39.69 -29.70
CA SER A 700 -34.84 40.01 -31.17
C SER A 700 -35.65 38.92 -32.02
N TYR A 701 -36.40 39.20 -33.18
CA TYR A 701 -37.39 38.27 -33.91
C TYR A 701 -37.62 38.24 -35.51
N THR A 702 -38.26 37.18 -36.18
CA THR A 702 -38.66 36.97 -37.69
C THR A 702 -39.86 35.97 -38.12
N GLN A 703 -40.41 35.89 -39.41
CA GLN A 703 -41.64 35.09 -39.96
C GLN A 703 -41.42 33.82 -40.91
N LYS A 704 -42.41 32.86 -41.12
CA LYS A 704 -42.21 31.54 -41.90
C LYS A 704 -43.46 30.75 -42.55
N PRO A 705 -43.40 30.19 -43.80
CA PRO A 705 -44.46 29.35 -44.48
C PRO A 705 -44.60 27.87 -44.02
N PRO A 706 -45.77 27.17 -44.22
CA PRO A 706 -45.95 25.76 -43.88
C PRO A 706 -45.62 24.76 -44.99
N THR A 707 -45.21 23.55 -44.61
CA THR A 707 -44.84 22.46 -45.52
C THR A 707 -45.33 21.11 -45.00
N VAL A 708 -45.51 20.13 -45.90
CA VAL A 708 -45.82 18.73 -45.53
C VAL A 708 -44.92 17.78 -46.31
N ASN A 709 -44.34 16.80 -45.64
CA ASN A 709 -43.61 15.71 -46.27
C ASN A 709 -44.18 14.37 -45.85
N ILE A 710 -44.17 13.39 -46.77
CA ILE A 710 -44.48 11.99 -46.48
C ILE A 710 -43.20 11.15 -46.53
N ALA A 711 -43.12 10.14 -45.67
CA ALA A 711 -42.01 9.19 -45.63
C ALA A 711 -42.51 7.79 -45.32
N VAL A 712 -41.81 6.78 -45.82
CA VAL A 712 -41.98 5.40 -45.36
C VAL A 712 -41.59 5.34 -43.89
N THR A 713 -42.52 4.93 -43.04
CA THR A 713 -42.31 4.82 -41.59
C THR A 713 -42.13 3.39 -41.12
N THR A 714 -42.60 2.40 -41.89
CA THR A 714 -42.30 0.98 -41.66
C THR A 714 -42.16 0.26 -43.01
N GLY A 715 -41.26 -0.73 -43.08
CA GLY A 715 -40.82 -1.36 -44.34
C GLY A 715 -39.68 -0.60 -45.03
N THR A 716 -39.20 -1.11 -46.17
CA THR A 716 -38.16 -0.48 -46.99
C THR A 716 -38.65 -0.26 -48.43
N ASN A 717 -38.22 0.85 -49.04
CA ASN A 717 -38.50 1.18 -50.43
C ASN A 717 -37.25 1.90 -51.03
N PRO A 718 -36.44 1.25 -51.89
CA PRO A 718 -36.68 -0.05 -52.50
C PRO A 718 -36.76 -1.21 -51.49
N GLY A 719 -37.70 -2.12 -51.69
CA GLY A 719 -37.98 -3.25 -50.80
C GLY A 719 -37.84 -4.59 -51.51
N CYS A 720 -37.84 -5.69 -50.76
CA CYS A 720 -37.96 -7.01 -51.37
C CYS A 720 -39.41 -7.27 -51.76
N ALA A 721 -39.63 -7.83 -52.95
CA ALA A 721 -40.97 -8.12 -53.45
C ALA A 721 -41.79 -8.93 -52.43
N GLY A 722 -43.02 -8.47 -52.14
CA GLY A 722 -43.95 -9.13 -51.20
C GLY A 722 -43.99 -8.57 -49.77
N SER A 723 -43.17 -7.57 -49.43
CA SER A 723 -43.18 -6.92 -48.11
C SER A 723 -44.24 -5.80 -48.01
N THR A 724 -44.88 -5.61 -46.84
CA THR A 724 -45.82 -4.49 -46.58
C THR A 724 -45.07 -3.21 -46.18
N ILE A 725 -45.61 -2.03 -46.57
CA ILE A 725 -45.00 -0.71 -46.33
C ILE A 725 -46.04 0.24 -45.72
N THR A 726 -45.68 0.99 -44.68
CA THR A 726 -46.48 2.13 -44.14
C THR A 726 -45.83 3.47 -44.49
N ILE A 727 -46.62 4.44 -44.93
CA ILE A 727 -46.20 5.81 -45.26
C ILE A 727 -46.95 6.80 -44.38
N THR A 728 -46.25 7.75 -43.74
CA THR A 728 -46.82 8.75 -42.81
C THR A 728 -46.44 10.19 -43.22
N ALA A 729 -47.36 11.14 -43.03
CA ALA A 729 -47.19 12.57 -43.29
C ALA A 729 -46.74 13.36 -42.03
N THR A 730 -45.81 14.31 -42.22
CA THR A 730 -45.25 15.19 -41.17
C THR A 730 -45.33 16.67 -41.57
N PRO A 731 -46.12 17.50 -40.86
CA PRO A 731 -46.26 18.93 -41.17
C PRO A 731 -45.24 19.81 -40.41
N VAL A 732 -44.81 20.92 -41.03
CA VAL A 732 -44.04 22.01 -40.39
C VAL A 732 -44.81 23.31 -40.52
N SER A 733 -44.88 24.09 -39.44
CA SER A 733 -45.77 25.26 -39.31
C SER A 733 -47.24 24.94 -39.67
N GLY A 734 -47.64 23.67 -39.50
CA GLY A 734 -48.99 23.17 -39.77
C GLY A 734 -50.05 23.62 -38.76
N GLY A 735 -49.59 24.27 -37.69
CA GLY A 735 -50.39 24.61 -36.51
C GLY A 735 -50.79 23.37 -35.71
N THR A 736 -51.78 23.52 -34.85
CA THR A 736 -52.19 22.50 -33.87
C THR A 736 -53.17 21.45 -34.39
N ALA A 737 -53.80 21.63 -35.57
CA ALA A 737 -54.82 20.68 -36.08
C ALA A 737 -55.00 20.68 -37.62
N PRO A 738 -54.09 20.04 -38.40
CA PRO A 738 -54.19 19.99 -39.87
C PRO A 738 -54.93 18.76 -40.44
N VAL A 739 -55.34 18.80 -41.72
CA VAL A 739 -56.13 17.76 -42.44
C VAL A 739 -55.40 17.17 -43.67
N TYR A 740 -55.59 15.86 -43.97
CA TYR A 740 -54.86 15.10 -45.02
C TYR A 740 -55.75 14.37 -46.05
N LYS A 741 -55.27 14.19 -47.29
CA LYS A 741 -55.85 13.32 -48.35
C LYS A 741 -54.75 12.51 -49.05
N TRP A 742 -54.94 11.20 -49.29
CA TRP A 742 -53.93 10.29 -49.90
C TRP A 742 -54.30 9.77 -51.29
N TYR A 743 -53.31 9.61 -52.17
CA TYR A 743 -53.47 9.12 -53.55
C TYR A 743 -52.46 8.00 -53.86
N VAL A 744 -52.89 6.94 -54.56
CA VAL A 744 -52.04 5.88 -55.11
C VAL A 744 -52.27 5.81 -56.62
N ASN A 745 -51.24 6.01 -57.45
CA ASN A 745 -51.32 6.12 -58.91
C ASN A 745 -52.40 7.12 -59.36
N ASN A 746 -52.46 8.29 -58.71
CA ASN A 746 -53.49 9.33 -58.88
C ASN A 746 -54.94 8.95 -58.51
N ILE A 747 -55.14 7.75 -57.98
CA ILE A 747 -56.45 7.30 -57.49
C ILE A 747 -56.55 7.64 -56.01
N LEU A 748 -57.55 8.46 -55.66
CA LEU A 748 -57.84 8.86 -54.27
C LEU A 748 -58.17 7.62 -53.43
N GLN A 749 -57.48 7.47 -52.31
CA GLN A 749 -57.73 6.41 -51.34
C GLN A 749 -58.78 6.90 -50.33
N THR A 750 -60.06 6.79 -50.69
CA THR A 750 -61.19 7.37 -49.92
C THR A 750 -61.37 6.80 -48.52
N ALA A 751 -60.79 5.63 -48.23
CA ALA A 751 -60.83 4.99 -46.91
C ALA A 751 -59.77 5.52 -45.91
N VAL A 752 -58.90 6.46 -46.31
CA VAL A 752 -57.77 6.94 -45.50
C VAL A 752 -57.81 8.46 -45.34
N THR A 753 -58.15 8.94 -44.13
CA THR A 753 -58.23 10.37 -43.77
C THR A 753 -57.22 10.82 -42.69
N GLY A 754 -56.51 9.87 -42.09
CA GLY A 754 -55.46 10.12 -41.11
C GLY A 754 -54.11 10.49 -41.76
N ASN A 755 -53.10 10.69 -40.92
CA ASN A 755 -51.76 11.04 -41.36
C ASN A 755 -50.92 9.86 -41.90
N SER A 756 -51.48 8.67 -42.16
CA SER A 756 -50.72 7.51 -42.70
C SER A 756 -51.55 6.52 -43.54
N ILE A 757 -50.86 5.73 -44.39
CA ILE A 757 -51.40 4.65 -45.25
C ILE A 757 -50.49 3.40 -45.23
N THR A 758 -51.05 2.17 -45.19
CA THR A 758 -50.29 0.89 -45.12
C THR A 758 -50.82 -0.15 -46.11
N GLN A 759 -49.95 -0.69 -46.98
CA GLN A 759 -50.33 -1.73 -47.96
C GLN A 759 -49.11 -2.53 -48.47
N ALA A 760 -49.33 -3.71 -49.07
CA ALA A 760 -48.34 -4.37 -49.94
C ALA A 760 -48.47 -3.78 -51.36
N PHE A 761 -47.59 -2.85 -51.69
CA PHE A 761 -47.61 -2.17 -52.98
C PHE A 761 -46.86 -2.96 -54.05
N ASN A 762 -47.23 -2.77 -55.31
CA ASN A 762 -46.52 -3.35 -56.43
C ASN A 762 -45.33 -2.49 -56.83
N ASN A 763 -44.33 -3.11 -57.46
CA ASN A 763 -43.22 -2.37 -58.06
C ASN A 763 -43.77 -1.36 -59.08
N GLY A 764 -43.48 -0.08 -58.85
CA GLY A 764 -43.90 1.04 -59.69
C GLY A 764 -45.06 1.89 -59.13
N ASP A 765 -45.72 1.52 -58.03
CA ASP A 765 -46.84 2.31 -57.48
C ASP A 765 -46.40 3.70 -56.97
N GLN A 766 -47.18 4.77 -57.22
CA GLN A 766 -46.87 6.16 -56.83
C GLN A 766 -47.82 6.69 -55.74
N VAL A 767 -47.31 7.15 -54.59
CA VAL A 767 -48.12 7.56 -53.42
C VAL A 767 -47.86 9.01 -52.99
N TYR A 768 -48.88 9.86 -52.80
CA TYR A 768 -48.73 11.24 -52.27
C TYR A 768 -49.91 11.74 -51.40
N ALA A 769 -49.69 12.84 -50.65
CA ALA A 769 -50.70 13.46 -49.77
C ALA A 769 -50.82 15.01 -49.90
N VAL A 770 -51.95 15.59 -49.48
CA VAL A 770 -52.19 17.06 -49.44
C VAL A 770 -52.62 17.52 -48.04
N LEU A 771 -51.98 18.58 -47.49
CA LEU A 771 -52.15 19.20 -46.15
C LEU A 771 -52.83 20.58 -46.20
N THR A 772 -53.60 20.93 -45.15
CA THR A 772 -54.05 22.32 -44.83
C THR A 772 -53.70 22.71 -43.37
N SER A 773 -53.07 23.88 -43.13
CA SER A 773 -52.46 24.43 -41.87
C SER A 773 -53.32 25.49 -41.14
N ASN A 774 -53.11 25.65 -39.82
CA ASN A 774 -53.80 26.63 -38.95
C ASN A 774 -52.90 27.60 -38.11
N SER A 775 -51.64 27.92 -38.49
CA SER A 775 -50.71 28.80 -37.71
C SER A 775 -50.77 30.33 -38.04
N PRO A 776 -50.59 31.26 -37.06
CA PRO A 776 -50.62 32.72 -37.30
C PRO A 776 -49.34 33.31 -37.93
N CYS A 777 -48.22 32.58 -37.90
CA CYS A 777 -46.97 32.97 -38.59
C CYS A 777 -46.91 32.41 -40.02
N ALA A 778 -47.94 31.68 -40.48
CA ALA A 778 -47.99 31.05 -41.79
C ALA A 778 -48.35 32.05 -42.88
N SER A 779 -47.51 32.15 -43.91
CA SER A 779 -47.74 33.07 -45.03
C SER A 779 -48.72 32.55 -46.10
N VAL A 780 -49.02 31.22 -46.16
CA VAL A 780 -50.06 30.56 -47.01
C VAL A 780 -50.51 29.23 -46.35
N PRO A 781 -51.81 28.82 -46.30
CA PRO A 781 -52.25 27.71 -45.44
C PRO A 781 -52.25 26.28 -46.05
N THR A 782 -51.90 26.05 -47.31
CA THR A 782 -51.93 24.68 -47.91
C THR A 782 -50.57 24.20 -48.36
N ALA A 783 -50.30 22.89 -48.27
CA ALA A 783 -49.08 22.28 -48.78
C ALA A 783 -49.36 20.89 -49.38
N THR A 784 -48.77 20.57 -50.53
CA THR A 784 -48.78 19.21 -51.12
C THR A 784 -47.48 18.52 -50.77
N SER A 785 -47.54 17.23 -50.43
CA SER A 785 -46.34 16.46 -50.12
C SER A 785 -45.56 16.08 -51.37
N ASN A 786 -44.39 15.52 -51.14
CA ASN A 786 -43.69 14.70 -52.12
C ASN A 786 -44.51 13.44 -52.52
N THR A 787 -44.13 12.82 -53.65
CA THR A 787 -44.63 11.52 -54.12
C THR A 787 -43.58 10.43 -53.89
N ILE A 788 -43.98 9.24 -53.43
CA ILE A 788 -43.13 8.06 -53.24
C ILE A 788 -43.48 7.01 -54.31
N THR A 789 -42.52 6.65 -55.17
CA THR A 789 -42.65 5.52 -56.10
C THR A 789 -42.11 4.24 -55.46
N ILE A 790 -42.85 3.14 -55.51
CA ILE A 790 -42.45 1.85 -54.96
C ILE A 790 -41.48 1.14 -55.91
N VAL A 791 -40.39 0.58 -55.38
CA VAL A 791 -39.31 -0.04 -56.13
C VAL A 791 -38.91 -1.36 -55.45
N HIS A 792 -38.61 -2.41 -56.22
CA HIS A 792 -37.96 -3.63 -55.72
C HIS A 792 -36.52 -3.76 -56.24
N GLN A 793 -35.53 -4.11 -55.39
CA GLN A 793 -34.10 -4.11 -55.77
C GLN A 793 -33.21 -5.12 -55.00
N GLN A 794 -32.25 -5.77 -55.69
CA GLN A 794 -31.14 -6.56 -55.08
C GLN A 794 -29.97 -5.65 -54.66
N ILE A 795 -29.24 -6.02 -53.60
CA ILE A 795 -28.19 -5.19 -53.02
C ILE A 795 -26.78 -5.76 -53.30
N THR A 796 -25.79 -4.88 -53.45
CA THR A 796 -24.37 -5.23 -53.54
C THR A 796 -23.72 -4.81 -52.23
N ALA A 797 -23.06 -5.74 -51.54
CA ALA A 797 -22.35 -5.48 -50.30
C ALA A 797 -21.02 -4.77 -50.59
N SER A 798 -20.66 -3.80 -49.76
CA SER A 798 -19.31 -3.24 -49.74
C SER A 798 -18.81 -3.04 -48.31
N VAL A 799 -17.52 -2.85 -48.11
CA VAL A 799 -16.92 -2.52 -46.81
C VAL A 799 -15.91 -1.40 -46.97
N THR A 800 -15.93 -0.44 -46.06
CA THR A 800 -14.85 0.56 -45.94
C THR A 800 -14.16 0.42 -44.61
N VAL A 801 -12.93 0.90 -44.52
CA VAL A 801 -12.16 0.89 -43.28
C VAL A 801 -11.83 2.31 -42.85
N ALA A 802 -11.97 2.59 -41.56
CA ALA A 802 -11.58 3.86 -40.97
C ALA A 802 -10.81 3.61 -39.66
N VAL A 803 -9.96 4.55 -39.28
CA VAL A 803 -9.36 4.59 -37.94
C VAL A 803 -10.34 5.24 -36.97
N THR A 804 -10.47 4.69 -35.76
CA THR A 804 -11.43 5.15 -34.72
C THR A 804 -10.70 5.43 -33.41
N ASN A 805 -10.49 6.74 -33.13
CA ASN A 805 -9.96 7.43 -31.91
C ASN A 805 -8.44 7.44 -31.61
N PRO A 806 -7.98 8.45 -30.84
CA PRO A 806 -8.09 9.90 -31.05
C PRO A 806 -6.77 10.48 -31.58
N THR A 807 -6.86 11.62 -32.24
CA THR A 807 -5.73 12.41 -32.74
C THR A 807 -4.90 13.00 -31.60
N PRO A 808 -3.57 13.19 -31.79
CA PRO A 808 -2.79 12.96 -33.01
C PRO A 808 -2.22 11.54 -33.13
N LEU A 809 -2.06 11.10 -34.38
CA LEU A 809 -1.56 9.76 -34.75
C LEU A 809 -0.03 9.73 -34.55
N CYS A 810 0.44 9.13 -33.44
CA CYS A 810 1.87 9.03 -33.15
C CYS A 810 2.50 7.79 -33.81
N ASP A 811 3.70 7.94 -34.34
CA ASP A 811 4.43 6.84 -34.99
C ASP A 811 4.77 5.72 -33.99
N GLY A 812 4.43 4.46 -34.32
CA GLY A 812 4.72 3.29 -33.49
C GLY A 812 3.68 2.93 -32.42
N HIS A 813 2.54 3.62 -32.34
CA HIS A 813 1.45 3.29 -31.40
C HIS A 813 0.42 2.31 -32.00
N LYS A 814 -0.35 1.62 -31.14
CA LYS A 814 -1.51 0.80 -31.57
C LYS A 814 -2.69 1.70 -31.92
N LEU A 815 -3.26 1.50 -33.11
CA LEU A 815 -4.46 2.18 -33.56
C LEU A 815 -5.62 1.21 -33.73
N GLN A 816 -6.83 1.68 -33.40
CA GLN A 816 -8.06 0.94 -33.61
C GLN A 816 -8.64 1.27 -34.98
N PHE A 817 -8.97 0.23 -35.75
CA PHE A 817 -9.62 0.33 -37.04
C PHE A 817 -11.03 -0.26 -36.96
N THR A 818 -11.98 0.42 -37.58
CA THR A 818 -13.38 -0.01 -37.71
C THR A 818 -13.72 -0.24 -39.18
N ALA A 819 -14.25 -1.42 -39.47
CA ALA A 819 -14.85 -1.78 -40.73
C ALA A 819 -16.32 -1.34 -40.74
N THR A 820 -16.71 -0.56 -41.73
CA THR A 820 -18.08 -0.10 -41.93
C THR A 820 -18.66 -0.80 -43.16
N PRO A 821 -19.46 -1.86 -42.98
CA PRO A 821 -20.13 -2.51 -44.11
C PRO A 821 -21.31 -1.67 -44.63
N VAL A 822 -21.55 -1.73 -45.94
CA VAL A 822 -22.76 -1.24 -46.61
C VAL A 822 -23.46 -2.44 -47.23
N ASN A 823 -24.77 -2.57 -47.00
CA ASN A 823 -25.58 -3.66 -47.54
C ASN A 823 -25.01 -5.09 -47.28
N PRO A 824 -24.49 -5.41 -46.08
CA PRO A 824 -23.78 -6.68 -45.83
C PRO A 824 -24.64 -7.94 -45.98
N GLY A 825 -25.96 -7.81 -46.13
CA GLY A 825 -26.88 -8.88 -45.79
C GLY A 825 -27.07 -9.00 -44.28
N VAL A 826 -28.24 -9.46 -43.87
CA VAL A 826 -28.63 -9.56 -42.46
C VAL A 826 -28.98 -10.99 -42.06
N ASN A 827 -29.08 -11.93 -43.02
CA ASN A 827 -29.42 -13.32 -42.71
C ASN A 827 -28.80 -14.33 -43.71
N PRO A 828 -27.67 -14.99 -43.38
CA PRO A 828 -26.85 -14.86 -42.16
C PRO A 828 -25.98 -13.57 -42.13
N PRO A 829 -25.47 -13.13 -40.94
CA PRO A 829 -24.57 -11.98 -40.83
C PRO A 829 -23.17 -12.20 -41.45
N PRO A 830 -22.47 -11.14 -41.91
CA PRO A 830 -21.15 -11.24 -42.54
C PRO A 830 -19.97 -11.45 -41.57
N THR A 831 -18.80 -11.82 -42.10
CA THR A 831 -17.49 -11.93 -41.37
C THR A 831 -16.38 -11.09 -42.03
N TYR A 832 -15.28 -10.80 -41.31
CA TYR A 832 -14.23 -9.84 -41.75
C TYR A 832 -12.79 -10.36 -41.60
N GLN A 833 -11.90 -10.13 -42.57
CA GLN A 833 -10.47 -10.51 -42.52
C GLN A 833 -9.56 -9.29 -42.70
N TRP A 834 -8.78 -8.94 -41.67
CA TRP A 834 -7.92 -7.75 -41.63
C TRP A 834 -6.54 -7.96 -42.26
N ARG A 835 -5.96 -6.90 -42.86
CA ARG A 835 -4.65 -6.90 -43.53
C ARG A 835 -3.81 -5.64 -43.24
N ILE A 836 -2.50 -5.83 -43.06
CA ILE A 836 -1.49 -4.75 -43.02
C ILE A 836 -0.55 -4.94 -44.22
N ASN A 837 -0.34 -3.89 -45.02
CA ASN A 837 0.50 -3.94 -46.22
C ASN A 837 0.16 -5.12 -47.15
N GLY A 838 -1.14 -5.42 -47.25
CA GLY A 838 -1.68 -6.52 -48.06
C GLY A 838 -1.58 -7.92 -47.43
N VAL A 839 -0.97 -8.08 -46.24
CA VAL A 839 -0.79 -9.37 -45.56
C VAL A 839 -1.85 -9.56 -44.47
N ASN A 840 -2.48 -10.74 -44.43
CA ASN A 840 -3.49 -11.08 -43.42
C ASN A 840 -2.88 -11.10 -42.01
N VAL A 841 -3.54 -10.40 -41.08
CA VAL A 841 -3.16 -10.36 -39.66
C VAL A 841 -4.20 -11.13 -38.84
N GLY A 842 -4.00 -12.44 -38.68
CA GLY A 842 -4.85 -13.33 -37.88
C GLY A 842 -6.02 -14.00 -38.62
N SER A 843 -6.93 -14.65 -37.89
CA SER A 843 -8.18 -15.28 -38.39
C SER A 843 -9.27 -14.25 -38.68
N PRO A 844 -10.37 -14.60 -39.39
CA PRO A 844 -11.51 -13.70 -39.55
C PRO A 844 -12.10 -13.29 -38.19
N GLN A 845 -12.34 -11.99 -38.02
CA GLN A 845 -12.82 -11.32 -36.80
C GLN A 845 -14.07 -10.47 -37.10
N GLY A 846 -14.55 -9.72 -36.11
CA GLY A 846 -15.65 -8.76 -36.24
C GLY A 846 -15.25 -7.44 -36.91
N THR A 847 -16.09 -6.42 -36.79
CA THR A 847 -15.94 -5.11 -37.45
C THR A 847 -14.87 -4.20 -36.85
N VAL A 848 -14.12 -4.61 -35.83
CA VAL A 848 -13.10 -3.77 -35.15
C VAL A 848 -11.80 -4.56 -34.96
N ALA A 849 -10.64 -3.92 -35.15
CA ALA A 849 -9.32 -4.48 -34.90
C ALA A 849 -8.31 -3.45 -34.37
N ASP A 850 -7.45 -3.84 -33.42
CA ASP A 850 -6.36 -3.01 -32.89
C ASP A 850 -5.02 -3.44 -33.49
N LEU A 851 -4.36 -2.57 -34.25
CA LEU A 851 -3.16 -2.88 -35.04
C LEU A 851 -1.99 -1.95 -34.67
N VAL A 852 -0.77 -2.48 -34.57
CA VAL A 852 0.47 -1.68 -34.46
C VAL A 852 0.84 -1.19 -35.86
N ILE A 853 1.02 0.11 -36.01
CA ILE A 853 1.21 0.78 -37.32
C ILE A 853 2.35 1.79 -37.28
N HIS A 854 3.06 1.92 -38.39
CA HIS A 854 4.12 2.88 -38.63
C HIS A 854 3.69 3.88 -39.71
N ASN A 855 4.42 4.99 -39.82
CA ASN A 855 4.19 5.98 -40.86
C ASN A 855 4.21 5.34 -42.25
N ASN A 856 3.15 5.59 -43.03
CA ASN A 856 2.89 5.02 -44.35
C ASN A 856 2.45 3.55 -44.38
N ASP A 857 2.16 2.90 -43.25
CA ASP A 857 1.48 1.60 -43.28
C ASP A 857 0.09 1.71 -43.90
N THR A 858 -0.30 0.64 -44.60
CA THR A 858 -1.59 0.54 -45.28
C THR A 858 -2.46 -0.54 -44.65
N VAL A 859 -3.67 -0.19 -44.21
CA VAL A 859 -4.61 -1.11 -43.55
C VAL A 859 -5.86 -1.31 -44.39
N SER A 860 -6.27 -2.57 -44.61
CA SER A 860 -7.52 -2.94 -45.31
C SER A 860 -8.19 -4.17 -44.69
N THR A 861 -9.46 -4.42 -45.03
CA THR A 861 -10.23 -5.59 -44.57
C THR A 861 -11.04 -6.23 -45.71
N ILE A 862 -11.41 -7.51 -45.57
CA ILE A 862 -12.24 -8.25 -46.53
C ILE A 862 -13.54 -8.67 -45.85
N LEU A 863 -14.69 -8.22 -46.36
CA LEU A 863 -16.03 -8.65 -45.96
C LEU A 863 -16.47 -9.90 -46.71
N ILE A 864 -17.15 -10.82 -46.02
CA ILE A 864 -17.68 -12.08 -46.56
C ILE A 864 -19.16 -12.22 -46.16
N SER A 865 -20.09 -12.30 -47.14
CA SER A 865 -21.55 -12.39 -46.94
C SER A 865 -22.17 -13.63 -47.63
N THR A 866 -23.25 -14.16 -47.04
CA THR A 866 -24.00 -15.34 -47.53
C THR A 866 -25.52 -15.09 -47.68
N ASP A 867 -25.99 -13.84 -47.60
CA ASP A 867 -27.42 -13.46 -47.71
C ASP A 867 -27.92 -13.46 -49.18
N PRO A 868 -29.10 -14.03 -49.49
CA PRO A 868 -29.63 -14.13 -50.86
C PRO A 868 -29.99 -12.78 -51.52
N CYS A 869 -30.13 -11.69 -50.74
CA CYS A 869 -30.30 -10.35 -51.29
C CYS A 869 -28.98 -9.74 -51.78
N VAL A 870 -27.84 -10.31 -51.37
CA VAL A 870 -26.50 -9.79 -51.67
C VAL A 870 -25.96 -10.43 -52.95
N ALA A 871 -25.80 -9.63 -53.98
CA ALA A 871 -25.35 -10.09 -55.29
C ALA A 871 -23.86 -10.52 -55.32
N ASN A 872 -23.01 -9.98 -54.43
CA ASN A 872 -21.57 -10.28 -54.35
C ASN A 872 -21.16 -10.83 -52.95
N PRO A 873 -20.71 -12.09 -52.85
CA PRO A 873 -20.46 -12.74 -51.57
C PRO A 873 -19.16 -12.30 -50.86
N ARG A 874 -18.29 -11.53 -51.52
CA ARG A 874 -17.07 -10.96 -50.92
C ARG A 874 -16.83 -9.54 -51.43
N ASP A 875 -16.35 -8.68 -50.55
CA ASP A 875 -15.86 -7.34 -50.89
C ASP A 875 -14.58 -7.02 -50.11
N THR A 876 -13.70 -6.21 -50.69
CA THR A 876 -12.43 -5.78 -50.07
C THR A 876 -12.43 -4.28 -49.91
N SER A 877 -12.14 -3.80 -48.70
CA SER A 877 -12.18 -2.37 -48.41
C SER A 877 -11.12 -1.58 -49.17
N ASP A 878 -11.32 -0.27 -49.14
CA ASP A 878 -10.24 0.69 -49.33
C ASP A 878 -9.08 0.46 -48.35
N SER A 879 -7.92 1.04 -48.67
CA SER A 879 -6.76 0.99 -47.80
C SER A 879 -6.56 2.36 -47.14
N VAL A 880 -6.47 2.37 -45.82
CA VAL A 880 -6.12 3.57 -45.06
C VAL A 880 -4.59 3.64 -44.99
N ILE A 881 -4.02 4.68 -45.59
CA ILE A 881 -2.61 5.05 -45.40
C ILE A 881 -2.53 5.85 -44.11
N VAL A 882 -1.77 5.38 -43.13
CA VAL A 882 -1.62 6.11 -41.88
C VAL A 882 -0.50 7.14 -42.00
N ALA A 883 -0.83 8.41 -41.76
CA ALA A 883 0.12 9.50 -41.60
C ALA A 883 0.30 9.79 -40.11
N THR A 884 1.54 9.71 -39.61
CA THR A 884 1.86 9.96 -38.21
C THR A 884 2.72 11.22 -38.03
N THR A 885 2.60 11.88 -36.87
CA THR A 885 3.41 13.04 -36.50
C THR A 885 4.71 12.60 -35.82
N PRO A 886 5.88 13.21 -36.14
CA PRO A 886 7.14 12.91 -35.46
C PRO A 886 7.08 13.25 -33.98
N SER A 887 7.50 12.33 -33.12
CA SER A 887 7.51 12.52 -31.68
C SER A 887 8.75 13.30 -31.22
N LEU A 888 8.57 14.32 -30.36
CA LEU A 888 9.66 14.98 -29.64
C LEU A 888 10.18 14.08 -28.51
N ILE A 889 11.47 14.21 -28.15
CA ILE A 889 12.07 13.46 -27.03
C ILE A 889 12.16 14.39 -25.81
N PRO A 890 11.20 14.31 -24.87
CA PRO A 890 11.20 15.21 -23.73
C PRO A 890 12.33 14.87 -22.73
N GLY A 891 12.70 15.85 -21.90
CA GLY A 891 13.65 15.70 -20.80
C GLY A 891 13.03 16.06 -19.45
N LEU A 892 13.47 15.41 -18.37
CA LEU A 892 12.99 15.62 -17.01
C LEU A 892 14.15 15.76 -16.04
N LYS A 893 14.14 16.84 -15.25
CA LYS A 893 15.15 17.16 -14.24
C LYS A 893 14.48 17.42 -12.89
N VAL A 894 15.13 16.95 -11.81
CA VAL A 894 14.74 17.18 -10.42
C VAL A 894 15.85 17.95 -9.72
N ASP A 895 15.48 18.96 -8.93
CA ASP A 895 16.39 19.72 -8.07
C ASP A 895 15.89 19.67 -6.63
N LEU A 896 16.79 19.47 -5.67
CA LEU A 896 16.51 19.70 -4.25
C LEU A 896 16.58 21.22 -3.99
N THR A 897 15.42 21.88 -3.88
CA THR A 897 15.30 23.34 -3.74
C THR A 897 15.33 23.82 -2.29
N THR A 898 14.97 22.97 -1.33
CA THR A 898 15.09 23.28 0.11
C THR A 898 15.67 22.10 0.87
N GLY A 899 16.54 22.37 1.85
CA GLY A 899 17.20 21.37 2.69
C GLY A 899 18.53 20.87 2.11
N LYS A 900 19.07 19.79 2.67
CA LYS A 900 20.33 19.16 2.23
C LYS A 900 20.19 17.64 2.23
N ASN A 901 20.82 17.00 1.24
CA ASN A 901 20.96 15.55 1.17
C ASN A 901 22.44 15.24 0.87
N PRO A 902 23.22 14.64 1.79
CA PRO A 902 22.83 14.13 3.12
C PRO A 902 22.32 15.18 4.13
N GLY A 903 21.41 14.82 5.06
CA GLY A 903 20.78 15.75 6.02
C GLY A 903 20.12 15.12 7.26
N CYS A 904 19.57 15.94 8.17
CA CYS A 904 18.93 15.48 9.41
C CYS A 904 17.60 14.77 9.17
N LEU A 905 17.29 13.74 9.97
CA LEU A 905 16.07 12.93 9.85
C LEU A 905 14.77 13.75 9.91
N ASP A 906 14.77 14.85 10.66
CA ASP A 906 13.64 15.76 10.88
C ASP A 906 13.66 17.02 9.99
N SER A 907 14.66 17.16 9.11
CA SER A 907 14.76 18.34 8.23
C SER A 907 13.78 18.28 7.07
N LEU A 908 13.05 19.37 6.82
CA LEU A 908 12.20 19.53 5.64
C LEU A 908 13.08 19.57 4.39
N LEU A 909 12.83 18.65 3.46
CA LEU A 909 13.34 18.69 2.10
C LEU A 909 12.25 19.17 1.16
N GLU A 910 12.63 19.89 0.11
CA GLU A 910 11.75 20.24 -1.00
C GLU A 910 12.46 19.97 -2.32
N PHE A 911 11.77 19.28 -3.22
CA PHE A 911 12.22 18.94 -4.55
C PHE A 911 11.33 19.66 -5.57
N THR A 912 11.94 20.19 -6.63
CA THR A 912 11.23 20.81 -7.75
C THR A 912 11.58 20.09 -9.04
N ALA A 913 10.55 19.73 -9.80
CA ALA A 913 10.67 19.08 -11.09
C ALA A 913 10.53 20.10 -12.23
N SER A 914 11.38 19.97 -13.24
CA SER A 914 11.33 20.76 -14.46
C SER A 914 11.43 19.84 -15.67
N VAL A 915 10.70 20.18 -16.74
CA VAL A 915 10.73 19.44 -18.01
C VAL A 915 11.08 20.34 -19.18
N THR A 916 11.68 19.73 -20.19
CA THR A 916 11.96 20.33 -21.50
C THR A 916 11.21 19.57 -22.57
N ASP A 917 10.63 20.30 -23.54
CA ASP A 917 9.93 19.74 -24.70
C ASP A 917 8.75 18.80 -24.35
N MET A 918 8.00 19.11 -23.27
CA MET A 918 6.85 18.33 -22.78
C MET A 918 5.57 19.17 -22.60
N GLY A 919 5.38 20.18 -23.46
CA GLY A 919 4.12 20.92 -23.56
C GLY A 919 3.86 22.01 -22.52
N THR A 920 2.67 22.63 -22.60
CA THR A 920 2.24 23.71 -21.69
C THR A 920 1.36 23.18 -20.56
N GLY A 921 1.96 22.54 -19.56
CA GLY A 921 1.27 22.09 -18.35
C GLY A 921 1.39 20.58 -18.05
N PRO A 922 2.60 20.00 -18.07
CA PRO A 922 2.83 18.61 -17.71
C PRO A 922 2.32 18.32 -16.29
N ALA A 923 1.72 17.16 -16.10
CA ALA A 923 1.34 16.68 -14.79
C ALA A 923 2.52 15.93 -14.17
N PHE A 924 2.80 16.24 -12.90
CA PHE A 924 3.89 15.65 -12.14
C PHE A 924 3.33 14.80 -11.01
N ASP A 925 3.86 13.58 -10.88
CA ASP A 925 3.61 12.69 -9.76
C ASP A 925 4.94 12.42 -9.05
N TRP A 926 5.06 12.75 -7.78
CA TRP A 926 6.24 12.44 -6.99
C TRP A 926 6.11 11.09 -6.33
N PHE A 927 7.21 10.37 -6.26
CA PHE A 927 7.32 9.05 -5.69
C PHE A 927 8.40 9.02 -4.63
N VAL A 928 8.12 8.38 -3.50
CA VAL A 928 9.14 7.97 -2.53
C VAL A 928 9.13 6.45 -2.47
N ASN A 929 10.28 5.82 -2.69
CA ASN A 929 10.43 4.37 -2.79
C ASN A 929 9.51 3.71 -3.83
N GLY A 930 9.16 4.44 -4.89
CA GLY A 930 8.24 3.98 -5.93
C GLY A 930 6.75 4.14 -5.59
N PHE A 931 6.40 4.70 -4.43
CA PHE A 931 5.01 5.00 -4.04
C PHE A 931 4.69 6.48 -4.27
N PRO A 932 3.54 6.82 -4.88
CA PRO A 932 3.17 8.21 -5.10
C PRO A 932 2.91 8.91 -3.76
N VAL A 933 3.52 10.08 -3.57
CA VAL A 933 3.47 10.85 -2.31
C VAL A 933 2.92 12.26 -2.49
N ALA A 934 3.03 12.84 -3.69
CA ALA A 934 2.53 14.18 -3.98
C ALA A 934 2.29 14.33 -5.49
N THR A 935 1.52 15.35 -5.86
CA THR A 935 1.33 15.77 -7.25
C THR A 935 1.70 17.25 -7.39
N GLY A 936 1.97 17.68 -8.62
CA GLY A 936 2.46 19.04 -8.91
C GLY A 936 3.98 19.10 -9.02
N ASN A 937 4.50 20.22 -9.53
CA ASN A 937 5.93 20.34 -9.86
C ASN A 937 6.85 20.46 -8.63
N VAL A 938 6.31 20.50 -7.41
CA VAL A 938 7.06 20.60 -6.16
C VAL A 938 6.60 19.52 -5.18
N PHE A 939 7.53 18.87 -4.49
CA PHE A 939 7.28 17.93 -3.40
C PHE A 939 8.13 18.28 -2.19
N SER A 940 7.48 18.42 -1.02
CA SER A 940 8.17 18.65 0.24
C SER A 940 7.89 17.55 1.26
N SER A 941 8.90 17.11 2.00
CA SER A 941 8.73 16.16 3.11
C SER A 941 9.78 16.31 4.20
N ALA A 942 9.35 16.26 5.46
CA ALA A 942 10.21 16.20 6.63
C ALA A 942 10.33 14.78 7.22
N THR A 943 9.63 13.80 6.62
CA THR A 943 9.52 12.43 7.13
C THR A 943 10.33 11.44 6.31
N LEU A 944 11.11 11.91 5.33
CA LEU A 944 11.99 11.06 4.53
C LEU A 944 13.07 10.45 5.44
N LEU A 945 13.20 9.13 5.36
CA LEU A 945 14.14 8.33 6.12
C LEU A 945 15.38 8.04 5.26
N ASP A 946 16.45 7.54 5.90
CA ASP A 946 17.67 7.14 5.19
C ASP A 946 17.33 6.06 4.16
N GLY A 947 17.98 6.06 3.00
CA GLY A 947 17.69 5.13 1.91
C GLY A 947 16.35 5.32 1.19
N ASP A 948 15.52 6.30 1.55
CA ASP A 948 14.31 6.62 0.79
C ASP A 948 14.66 7.12 -0.61
N ILE A 949 14.01 6.62 -1.66
CA ILE A 949 14.31 7.03 -3.04
C ILE A 949 13.24 7.98 -3.55
N VAL A 950 13.57 9.24 -3.81
CA VAL A 950 12.68 10.22 -4.42
C VAL A 950 12.79 10.14 -5.94
N LYS A 951 11.66 10.03 -6.63
CA LYS A 951 11.54 10.14 -8.09
C LYS A 951 10.35 11.01 -8.44
N VAL A 952 10.32 11.57 -9.64
CA VAL A 952 9.12 12.20 -10.19
C VAL A 952 8.82 11.59 -11.55
N ARG A 953 7.53 11.44 -11.84
CA ARG A 953 7.03 11.15 -13.18
C ARG A 953 6.43 12.42 -13.74
N ALA A 954 6.85 12.82 -14.93
CA ALA A 954 6.15 13.83 -15.70
C ALA A 954 5.40 13.15 -16.85
N HIS A 955 4.14 13.48 -17.04
CA HIS A 955 3.37 13.06 -18.21
C HIS A 955 2.70 14.26 -18.87
N GLN A 956 2.66 14.23 -20.19
CA GLN A 956 2.04 15.28 -20.98
C GLN A 956 0.51 15.30 -20.75
N THR A 957 -0.11 16.47 -20.85
CA THR A 957 -1.56 16.66 -20.70
C THR A 957 -2.22 17.36 -21.89
N ASP A 958 -1.42 17.77 -22.88
CA ASP A 958 -1.86 18.61 -24.01
C ASP A 958 -2.14 17.82 -25.30
N GLY A 959 -1.92 16.50 -25.26
CA GLY A 959 -2.18 15.59 -26.36
C GLY A 959 -1.22 15.71 -27.55
N GLN A 960 -0.07 16.38 -27.41
CA GLN A 960 0.91 16.47 -28.50
C GLN A 960 1.83 15.22 -28.58
N CYS A 961 2.64 15.11 -29.64
CA CYS A 961 3.46 13.91 -29.90
C CYS A 961 4.81 13.95 -29.17
N TYR A 962 4.96 13.11 -28.15
CA TYR A 962 6.19 12.92 -27.38
C TYR A 962 6.53 11.44 -27.26
N LEU A 963 7.81 11.09 -27.33
CA LEU A 963 8.28 9.71 -27.18
C LEU A 963 9.50 9.68 -26.23
N PRO A 964 9.34 9.18 -24.99
CA PRO A 964 8.09 8.72 -24.39
C PRO A 964 7.16 9.91 -24.01
N ASP A 965 5.85 9.67 -23.97
CA ASP A 965 4.85 10.64 -23.48
C ASP A 965 4.82 10.80 -21.95
N THR A 966 5.62 9.98 -21.28
CA THR A 966 5.79 9.89 -19.85
C THR A 966 7.28 9.69 -19.54
N LEU A 967 7.86 10.55 -18.72
CA LEU A 967 9.24 10.48 -18.26
C LEU A 967 9.30 10.17 -16.78
N MET A 968 10.29 9.39 -16.38
CA MET A 968 10.66 9.18 -14.99
C MET A 968 12.02 9.84 -14.74
N SER A 969 12.17 10.54 -13.62
CA SER A 969 13.48 11.05 -13.22
C SER A 969 14.41 9.91 -12.79
N GLU A 970 15.70 10.20 -12.80
CA GLU A 970 16.67 9.42 -12.06
C GLU A 970 16.34 9.41 -10.55
N PRO A 971 16.68 8.33 -9.82
CA PRO A 971 16.44 8.22 -8.38
C PRO A 971 17.34 9.16 -7.56
N ASP A 972 16.74 9.98 -6.70
CA ASP A 972 17.43 10.65 -5.62
C ASP A 972 17.33 9.82 -4.33
N THR A 973 18.41 9.13 -3.96
CA THR A 973 18.46 8.37 -2.70
C THR A 973 18.76 9.29 -1.54
N MET A 974 17.87 9.30 -0.54
CA MET A 974 17.97 10.09 0.66
C MET A 974 19.02 9.50 1.58
N VAL A 975 19.91 10.35 2.09
CA VAL A 975 20.87 10.01 3.13
C VAL A 975 20.49 10.82 4.36
N ARG A 976 19.89 10.17 5.36
CA ARG A 976 19.29 10.82 6.53
C ARG A 976 19.96 10.33 7.80
N SER A 977 20.18 11.23 8.75
CA SER A 977 20.92 10.91 9.97
C SER A 977 20.25 11.55 11.18
N ILE A 978 20.29 10.87 12.33
CA ILE A 978 19.78 11.41 13.58
C ILE A 978 20.66 12.56 14.07
N THR A 979 20.02 13.56 14.65
CA THR A 979 20.68 14.69 15.30
C THR A 979 21.31 14.21 16.61
N LEU A 980 22.65 14.30 16.70
CA LEU A 980 23.37 13.90 17.91
C LEU A 980 23.34 15.00 18.96
N ASP A 981 23.40 14.62 20.24
CA ASP A 981 23.52 15.57 21.34
C ASP A 981 24.77 16.47 21.18
N PRO A 982 24.67 17.77 21.55
CA PRO A 982 25.80 18.69 21.49
C PRO A 982 26.97 18.17 22.32
N PRO A 983 28.22 18.27 21.83
CA PRO A 983 29.39 17.91 22.63
C PRO A 983 29.58 18.96 23.73
N VAL A 984 30.22 18.57 24.83
CA VAL A 984 30.76 19.53 25.80
C VAL A 984 32.25 19.63 25.56
N ILE A 985 32.75 20.85 25.44
CA ILE A 985 34.18 21.11 25.24
C ILE A 985 34.83 21.58 26.54
N HIS A 986 36.03 21.06 26.79
CA HIS A 986 36.85 21.37 27.96
C HIS A 986 38.19 21.92 27.53
N LEU A 987 38.72 22.90 28.26
CA LEU A 987 40.09 23.38 28.09
C LEU A 987 41.03 22.58 29.01
N ILE A 988 42.02 21.91 28.42
CA ILE A 988 43.10 21.22 29.12
C ILE A 988 44.42 21.76 28.59
N GLY A 989 45.10 22.60 29.38
CA GLY A 989 46.30 23.31 28.93
C GLY A 989 45.97 24.27 27.79
N ASN A 990 46.61 24.08 26.63
CA ASN A 990 46.35 24.82 25.39
C ASN A 990 45.49 24.05 24.38
N MET A 991 44.92 22.91 24.79
CA MET A 991 44.10 22.05 23.95
C MET A 991 42.65 22.12 24.41
N ILE A 992 41.73 22.24 23.46
CA ILE A 992 40.30 22.01 23.71
C ILE A 992 39.94 20.60 23.26
N ILE A 993 39.15 19.90 24.06
CA ILE A 993 38.75 18.50 23.83
C ILE A 993 37.25 18.32 24.05
N THR A 994 36.61 17.47 23.24
CA THR A 994 35.21 17.09 23.42
C THR A 994 35.07 15.94 24.42
N ASP A 995 34.00 15.96 25.21
CA ASP A 995 33.60 14.95 26.20
C ASP A 995 33.27 13.57 25.60
N ARG A 996 33.11 13.47 24.28
CA ARG A 996 32.70 12.27 23.55
C ARG A 996 33.53 12.05 22.29
N ILE A 997 33.47 10.83 21.78
CA ILE A 997 34.19 10.39 20.56
C ILE A 997 33.26 10.60 19.34
N GLY A 998 33.79 11.15 18.25
CA GLY A 998 33.04 11.42 17.02
C GLY A 998 33.80 12.30 16.04
N THR A 999 33.16 12.64 14.91
CA THR A 999 33.64 13.67 13.98
C THR A 999 33.01 15.02 14.34
N PHE A 1000 33.87 16.02 14.55
CA PHE A 1000 33.44 17.36 14.98
C PHE A 1000 33.73 18.40 13.91
N VAL A 1001 33.12 19.57 14.04
CA VAL A 1001 33.47 20.77 13.28
C VAL A 1001 33.72 21.88 14.29
N TRP A 1002 34.93 22.41 14.30
CA TRP A 1002 35.35 23.46 15.24
C TRP A 1002 35.07 24.85 14.67
N PHE A 1003 34.59 25.74 15.52
CA PHE A 1003 34.39 27.16 15.21
C PHE A 1003 35.27 27.99 16.14
N GLY A 1004 35.99 28.94 15.55
CA GLY A 1004 36.81 29.92 16.25
C GLY A 1004 36.32 31.36 16.02
N PRO A 1005 37.14 32.36 16.38
CA PRO A 1005 36.76 33.78 16.36
C PRO A 1005 36.34 34.32 14.99
N TYR A 1006 36.76 33.66 13.90
CA TYR A 1006 36.48 34.06 12.51
C TYR A 1006 35.59 33.06 11.75
N GLY A 1007 34.92 32.14 12.45
CA GLY A 1007 34.04 31.14 11.86
C GLY A 1007 34.63 29.72 11.89
N GLU A 1008 34.21 28.88 10.94
CA GLU A 1008 34.61 27.47 10.85
C GLU A 1008 36.13 27.31 10.67
N VAL A 1009 36.72 26.40 11.43
CA VAL A 1009 38.13 26.01 11.32
C VAL A 1009 38.24 24.88 10.32
N ASN A 1010 38.56 25.22 9.06
CA ASN A 1010 38.58 24.27 7.94
C ASN A 1010 39.54 23.08 8.16
N GLY A 1011 39.03 21.86 7.98
CA GLY A 1011 39.81 20.62 7.92
C GLY A 1011 40.00 19.90 9.26
N GLU A 1012 39.60 20.50 10.37
CA GLU A 1012 39.80 19.93 11.71
C GLU A 1012 38.55 19.17 12.18
N THR A 1013 38.60 17.84 12.10
CA THR A 1013 37.47 16.96 12.48
C THR A 1013 37.74 16.07 13.69
N GLY A 1014 38.90 16.22 14.32
CA GLY A 1014 39.32 15.41 15.46
C GLY A 1014 38.63 15.80 16.77
N GLN A 1015 38.70 14.89 17.75
CA GLN A 1015 38.17 15.06 19.11
C GLN A 1015 38.86 16.21 19.89
N THR A 1016 40.06 16.59 19.46
CA THR A 1016 40.92 17.59 20.09
C THR A 1016 41.27 18.67 19.08
N TYR A 1017 41.37 19.92 19.53
CA TYR A 1017 41.86 21.03 18.73
C TYR A 1017 42.76 21.94 19.58
N TYR A 1018 43.74 22.58 18.94
CA TYR A 1018 44.69 23.51 19.58
C TYR A 1018 44.43 24.93 19.07
N PRO A 1019 43.72 25.77 19.85
CA PRO A 1019 43.47 27.17 19.48
C PRO A 1019 44.77 27.94 19.22
N ASN A 1020 44.81 28.64 18.08
CA ASN A 1020 45.94 29.44 17.64
C ASN A 1020 45.61 30.94 17.49
N LEU A 1021 44.40 31.35 17.87
CA LEU A 1021 43.95 32.74 17.94
C LEU A 1021 43.20 32.98 19.26
N PRO A 1022 43.25 34.19 19.85
CA PRO A 1022 42.43 34.51 21.01
C PRO A 1022 40.97 34.74 20.59
N GLY A 1023 40.04 34.28 21.42
CA GLY A 1023 38.61 34.53 21.31
C GLY A 1023 37.77 33.28 21.55
N GLN A 1024 36.51 33.33 21.14
CA GLN A 1024 35.52 32.29 21.44
C GLN A 1024 35.67 31.08 20.52
N TYR A 1025 35.66 29.89 21.15
CA TYR A 1025 35.65 28.59 20.47
C TYR A 1025 34.47 27.74 20.92
N TYR A 1026 33.90 26.98 19.99
CA TYR A 1026 32.84 26.01 20.20
C TYR A 1026 32.87 24.93 19.11
N ALA A 1027 32.18 23.82 19.31
CA ALA A 1027 32.14 22.70 18.37
C ALA A 1027 30.71 22.23 18.10
N TYR A 1028 30.53 21.65 16.92
CA TYR A 1028 29.36 20.85 16.56
C TYR A 1028 29.77 19.40 16.35
N THR A 1029 28.90 18.46 16.72
CA THR A 1029 28.99 17.10 16.20
C THR A 1029 28.33 17.07 14.83
N ASN A 1030 29.01 16.52 13.82
CA ASN A 1030 28.47 16.38 12.46
C ASN A 1030 28.31 14.88 12.12
N ASN A 1031 27.07 14.48 11.87
CA ASN A 1031 26.71 13.13 11.42
C ASN A 1031 26.13 13.19 10.00
N ARG A 1032 26.99 13.01 8.98
CA ARG A 1032 26.62 13.03 7.56
C ARG A 1032 25.73 14.22 7.16
N GLY A 1033 26.12 15.44 7.55
CA GLY A 1033 25.38 16.66 7.21
C GLY A 1033 24.30 17.04 8.22
N CYS A 1034 24.06 16.22 9.26
CA CYS A 1034 23.21 16.56 10.38
C CYS A 1034 24.02 17.06 11.59
N TRP A 1035 23.82 18.33 11.97
CA TRP A 1035 24.64 19.03 12.96
C TRP A 1035 23.92 19.10 14.31
N SER A 1036 24.65 18.92 15.40
CA SER A 1036 24.11 19.10 16.75
C SER A 1036 23.78 20.57 17.06
N ARG A 1037 23.30 20.86 18.27
CA ARG A 1037 23.44 22.22 18.84
C ARG A 1037 24.93 22.53 19.06
N PRO A 1038 25.35 23.81 19.13
CA PRO A 1038 26.73 24.13 19.49
C PRO A 1038 27.03 23.66 20.92
N SER A 1039 28.28 23.28 21.16
CA SER A 1039 28.79 23.04 22.51
C SER A 1039 28.66 24.27 23.42
N ASN A 1040 29.06 24.14 24.68
CA ASN A 1040 29.45 25.31 25.45
C ASN A 1040 30.53 26.10 24.71
N VAL A 1041 30.55 27.42 24.91
CA VAL A 1041 31.56 28.31 24.33
C VAL A 1041 32.68 28.50 25.34
N LEU A 1042 33.93 28.35 24.90
CA LEU A 1042 35.12 28.67 25.69
C LEU A 1042 35.78 29.93 25.12
N ASP A 1043 36.05 30.91 25.98
CA ASP A 1043 36.81 32.10 25.60
C ASP A 1043 38.30 31.84 25.84
N ILE A 1044 39.06 31.78 24.76
CA ILE A 1044 40.49 31.46 24.78
C ILE A 1044 41.29 32.75 24.74
N LEU A 1045 42.07 33.00 25.78
CA LEU A 1045 43.06 34.06 25.78
C LEU A 1045 44.41 33.47 25.41
N LEU A 1046 44.93 33.85 24.23
CA LEU A 1046 46.34 33.63 23.90
C LEU A 1046 47.21 34.68 24.61
N LEU A 1047 47.18 34.67 25.94
CA LEU A 1047 48.32 35.18 26.67
C LEU A 1047 49.38 34.10 26.51
N ASP A 1048 50.45 34.41 25.78
CA ASP A 1048 51.65 33.58 25.65
C ASP A 1048 52.17 33.23 27.05
N ILE A 1049 51.64 32.17 27.64
CA ILE A 1049 52.44 31.30 28.47
C ILE A 1049 53.21 30.50 27.44
N ASN A 1050 54.45 30.92 27.20
CA ASN A 1050 55.47 30.10 26.58
C ASN A 1050 55.23 28.64 27.01
N THR A 1051 54.74 27.81 26.10
CA THR A 1051 54.89 26.37 26.19
C THR A 1051 56.38 26.10 26.06
N ALA A 1052 57.14 26.40 27.11
CA ALA A 1052 58.39 25.70 27.31
C ALA A 1052 57.96 24.26 27.54
N GLU A 1053 58.45 23.36 26.69
CA GLU A 1053 58.09 21.96 26.68
C GLU A 1053 58.51 21.27 27.99
N LEU A 1054 57.72 21.45 29.06
CA LEU A 1054 57.88 20.69 30.30
C LEU A 1054 57.79 19.18 30.04
N THR A 1055 57.18 18.79 28.91
CA THR A 1055 57.07 17.41 28.43
C THR A 1055 58.37 16.87 27.82
N GLN A 1056 59.28 17.71 27.31
CA GLN A 1056 60.59 17.26 26.80
C GLN A 1056 61.60 17.02 27.93
N ASP A 1057 61.44 17.72 29.05
CA ASP A 1057 62.28 17.57 30.25
C ASP A 1057 61.85 16.41 31.16
N VAL A 1058 60.72 15.74 30.88
CA VAL A 1058 60.18 14.65 31.72
C VAL A 1058 59.98 13.36 30.94
N LYS A 1059 60.63 12.29 31.41
CA LYS A 1059 60.44 10.95 30.90
C LYS A 1059 59.33 10.25 31.69
N VAL A 1060 58.28 9.82 31.00
CA VAL A 1060 57.11 9.15 31.62
C VAL A 1060 57.08 7.67 31.25
N TYR A 1061 57.14 6.76 32.23
CA TYR A 1061 57.20 5.32 31.99
C TYR A 1061 56.75 4.46 33.19
N PRO A 1062 56.27 3.23 32.95
CA PRO A 1062 55.91 2.67 31.64
C PRO A 1062 54.63 3.32 31.09
N ASN A 1063 54.55 3.56 29.78
CA ASN A 1063 53.33 4.00 29.09
C ASN A 1063 53.18 3.16 27.82
N PRO A 1064 52.26 2.18 27.76
CA PRO A 1064 51.15 1.94 28.70
C PRO A 1064 51.57 1.48 30.11
N THR A 1065 50.74 1.75 31.12
CA THR A 1065 50.93 1.34 32.52
C THR A 1065 49.80 0.43 33.02
N SER A 1066 50.10 -0.55 33.88
CA SER A 1066 49.11 -1.37 34.59
C SER A 1066 48.61 -0.76 35.90
N GLY A 1067 49.13 0.42 36.26
CA GLY A 1067 48.69 1.15 37.46
C GLY A 1067 49.75 2.02 38.12
N GLN A 1068 51.04 1.83 37.89
CA GLN A 1068 52.09 2.70 38.43
C GLN A 1068 52.82 3.42 37.30
N LEU A 1069 52.91 4.75 37.39
CA LEU A 1069 53.52 5.60 36.38
C LEU A 1069 54.61 6.45 37.02
N ASN A 1070 55.83 6.40 36.49
CA ASN A 1070 56.95 7.22 36.94
C ASN A 1070 57.18 8.39 35.99
N MET A 1071 57.46 9.55 36.57
CA MET A 1071 57.87 10.78 35.90
C MET A 1071 59.28 11.11 36.36
N ASP A 1072 60.22 11.25 35.42
CA ASP A 1072 61.64 11.49 35.68
C ASP A 1072 62.12 12.74 34.95
N TRP A 1073 62.57 13.75 35.69
CA TRP A 1073 63.09 15.02 35.16
C TRP A 1073 64.63 15.01 34.98
N HIS A 1074 65.20 13.84 34.70
CA HIS A 1074 66.63 13.67 34.41
C HIS A 1074 67.57 14.21 35.50
N GLY A 1075 67.18 14.05 36.77
CA GLY A 1075 67.98 14.50 37.92
C GLY A 1075 67.84 16.00 38.27
N LYS A 1076 67.04 16.78 37.53
CA LYS A 1076 66.73 18.17 37.87
C LYS A 1076 65.59 18.22 38.88
N ALA A 1077 65.79 18.87 40.02
CA ALA A 1077 64.70 19.12 40.97
C ALA A 1077 63.70 20.12 40.36
N VAL A 1078 62.41 19.78 40.40
CA VAL A 1078 61.33 20.60 39.85
C VAL A 1078 60.30 20.98 40.92
N ASN A 1079 59.60 22.08 40.69
CA ASN A 1079 58.38 22.45 41.40
C ASN A 1079 57.24 22.52 40.39
N VAL A 1080 56.48 21.43 40.31
CA VAL A 1080 55.34 21.32 39.41
C VAL A 1080 54.15 20.67 40.09
N ASP A 1081 52.96 21.14 39.74
CA ASP A 1081 51.69 20.50 40.04
C ASP A 1081 51.35 19.52 38.91
N ILE A 1082 50.80 18.36 39.27
CA ILE A 1082 50.45 17.27 38.37
C ILE A 1082 48.95 17.05 38.48
N THR A 1083 48.24 17.07 37.36
CA THR A 1083 46.81 16.85 37.32
C THR A 1083 46.48 15.82 36.26
N VAL A 1084 45.73 14.78 36.63
CA VAL A 1084 45.31 13.72 35.71
C VAL A 1084 43.85 13.92 35.36
N PHE A 1085 43.60 13.96 34.06
CA PHE A 1085 42.27 14.05 33.48
C PHE A 1085 41.91 12.74 32.78
N ASN A 1086 40.66 12.32 32.89
CA ASN A 1086 40.15 11.25 32.03
C ASN A 1086 39.90 11.76 30.60
N HIS A 1087 39.53 10.84 29.70
CA HIS A 1087 39.22 11.18 28.31
C HIS A 1087 38.04 12.16 28.13
N ALA A 1088 37.21 12.35 29.16
CA ALA A 1088 36.11 13.33 29.17
C ALA A 1088 36.54 14.71 29.74
N GLY A 1089 37.83 14.90 30.03
CA GLY A 1089 38.37 16.16 30.56
C GLY A 1089 38.05 16.42 32.03
N GLN A 1090 37.53 15.43 32.76
CA GLN A 1090 37.29 15.53 34.19
C GLN A 1090 38.58 15.24 34.95
N MET A 1091 38.90 16.08 35.94
CA MET A 1091 40.01 15.84 36.86
C MET A 1091 39.69 14.58 37.68
N VAL A 1092 40.51 13.55 37.54
CA VAL A 1092 40.38 12.29 38.28
C VAL A 1092 41.42 12.14 39.38
N MET A 1093 42.52 12.91 39.30
CA MET A 1093 43.57 12.93 40.31
C MET A 1093 44.33 14.26 40.24
N SER A 1094 44.83 14.72 41.38
CA SER A 1094 45.81 15.80 41.47
C SER A 1094 46.93 15.38 42.43
N ASP A 1095 48.16 15.77 42.12
CA ASP A 1095 49.37 15.53 42.89
C ASP A 1095 50.38 16.66 42.59
N ASN A 1096 51.58 16.60 43.17
CA ASN A 1096 52.68 17.52 42.88
C ASN A 1096 54.05 16.83 42.94
N ALA A 1097 55.04 17.49 42.36
CA ALA A 1097 56.45 17.17 42.47
C ALA A 1097 57.21 18.46 42.77
N HIS A 1098 57.42 18.74 44.06
CA HIS A 1098 58.13 19.93 44.56
C HIS A 1098 59.47 19.52 45.19
N GLY A 1099 60.57 20.13 44.75
CA GLY A 1099 61.94 19.87 45.20
C GLY A 1099 62.48 18.48 44.85
N VAL A 1100 61.81 17.72 43.99
CA VAL A 1100 62.18 16.35 43.61
C VAL A 1100 62.51 16.26 42.12
N SER A 1101 63.38 15.33 41.73
CA SER A 1101 63.71 15.07 40.33
C SER A 1101 62.99 13.87 39.73
N GLN A 1102 62.29 13.09 40.55
CA GLN A 1102 61.46 11.96 40.14
C GLN A 1102 60.20 11.88 40.99
N LYS A 1103 59.10 11.44 40.40
CA LYS A 1103 57.82 11.20 41.07
C LYS A 1103 57.16 9.95 40.52
N SER A 1104 56.62 9.12 41.41
CA SER A 1104 55.76 7.99 41.06
C SER A 1104 54.32 8.33 41.41
N ILE A 1105 53.40 8.13 40.48
CA ILE A 1105 51.96 8.28 40.70
C ILE A 1105 51.25 6.95 40.49
N ASN A 1106 50.27 6.67 41.36
CA ASN A 1106 49.48 5.44 41.32
C ASN A 1106 48.14 5.69 40.64
N LEU A 1107 48.01 5.16 39.42
CA LEU A 1107 46.82 5.14 38.59
C LEU A 1107 46.06 3.79 38.67
N GLY A 1108 46.47 2.85 39.52
CA GLY A 1108 45.89 1.50 39.61
C GLY A 1108 44.41 1.47 40.00
N ASN A 1109 43.94 2.52 40.68
CA ASN A 1109 42.53 2.69 41.03
C ASN A 1109 41.68 3.22 39.87
N LEU A 1110 42.29 3.68 38.77
CA LEU A 1110 41.60 4.17 37.59
C LEU A 1110 41.21 3.01 36.65
N ALA A 1111 40.13 3.16 35.89
CA ALA A 1111 39.71 2.16 34.90
C ALA A 1111 40.71 2.09 33.73
N ALA A 1112 40.77 0.95 33.03
CA ALA A 1112 41.56 0.85 31.80
C ALA A 1112 41.06 1.87 30.77
N GLY A 1113 41.96 2.61 30.14
CA GLY A 1113 41.61 3.71 29.24
C GLY A 1113 42.70 4.75 29.03
N ILE A 1114 42.38 5.78 28.25
CA ILE A 1114 43.27 6.91 27.97
C ILE A 1114 43.05 8.02 29.01
N TYR A 1115 44.16 8.56 29.51
CA TYR A 1115 44.21 9.68 30.43
C TYR A 1115 45.20 10.73 29.93
N TYR A 1116 45.00 11.98 30.36
CA TYR A 1116 45.88 13.10 30.04
C TYR A 1116 46.45 13.67 31.33
N ILE A 1117 47.76 13.75 31.42
CA ILE A 1117 48.46 14.31 32.57
C ILE A 1117 48.92 15.71 32.22
N GLN A 1118 48.37 16.71 32.89
CA GLN A 1118 48.87 18.07 32.86
C GLN A 1118 49.93 18.25 33.96
N ILE A 1119 51.05 18.86 33.60
CA ILE A 1119 52.12 19.28 34.51
C ILE A 1119 52.19 20.80 34.42
N LYS A 1120 52.23 21.49 35.56
CA LYS A 1120 52.24 22.95 35.61
C LYS A 1120 53.29 23.47 36.61
N ASP A 1121 54.18 24.35 36.19
CA ASP A 1121 55.21 24.94 37.07
C ASP A 1121 54.73 26.20 37.82
N ASP A 1122 55.55 26.66 38.77
CA ASP A 1122 55.30 27.86 39.58
C ASP A 1122 55.15 29.15 38.75
N ASN A 1123 55.66 29.17 37.51
CA ASN A 1123 55.55 30.28 36.57
C ASN A 1123 54.33 30.14 35.64
N ASN A 1124 53.38 29.28 35.98
CA ASN A 1124 52.21 28.90 35.20
C ASN A 1124 52.51 28.24 33.84
N LYS A 1125 53.75 27.86 33.53
CA LYS A 1125 54.02 27.08 32.32
C LYS A 1125 53.44 25.69 32.48
N SER A 1126 52.80 25.16 31.43
CA SER A 1126 52.16 23.85 31.50
C SER A 1126 52.46 22.98 30.28
N GLY A 1127 52.57 21.66 30.50
CA GLY A 1127 52.68 20.65 29.46
C GLY A 1127 51.69 19.50 29.69
N THR A 1128 51.26 18.80 28.63
CA THR A 1128 50.29 17.70 28.72
C THR A 1128 50.79 16.44 28.05
N ILE A 1129 50.65 15.29 28.72
CA ILE A 1129 51.15 13.98 28.27
C ILE A 1129 49.99 12.97 28.24
N LYS A 1130 49.84 12.26 27.11
CA LYS A 1130 48.87 11.17 26.98
C LYS A 1130 49.41 9.89 27.61
N VAL A 1131 48.63 9.25 28.47
CA VAL A 1131 48.97 8.00 29.15
C VAL A 1131 47.86 6.97 28.95
N SER A 1132 48.24 5.73 28.64
CA SER A 1132 47.33 4.60 28.52
C SER A 1132 47.42 3.70 29.75
N VAL A 1133 46.29 3.46 30.42
CA VAL A 1133 46.19 2.47 31.50
C VAL A 1133 45.63 1.18 30.92
N THR A 1134 46.44 0.12 30.92
CA THR A 1134 46.10 -1.21 30.40
C THR A 1134 46.10 -2.18 31.56
N LYS A 1135 44.91 -2.54 32.06
CA LYS A 1135 44.76 -3.54 33.11
C LYS A 1135 44.79 -4.95 32.54
#